data_AF-B8I1Q1-F1
#
_entry.id   AF-B8I1Q1-F1
#
_cell.length_a   1.000
_cell.length_b   1.000
_cell.length_c   1.000
_cell.angle_alpha   90.00
_cell.angle_beta   90.00
_cell.angle_gamma   90.00
#
_symmetry.space_group_name_H-M   'P 1'
#
loop_
_entity.id
_entity.type
_entity.pdbx_description
1 polymer ?
#
loop_
_entity_poly.entity_id
_entity_poly.type
_entity_poly.pdbx_seq_one_letter_code
_entity_poly.pdbx_strand_id
1 'polypeptide(L)'
;MRNLRKLTAVVIAVALVLTSMTAAFAASGSYEFEDQATVLKDLGIWQGDTTGDLMLGEDLTRAQGAVLVLKTVLGKTDKDMEAADVSKIASFDDADEVPAWAEGWVALAVQEGVMKGGNNKLAAGDPLKGKDLASMFMNALGFAAENDYATSVELLAAKSAGKILVAIADDITDADLTRDAASAVVFDTLTVKAKDATKTVVEVLVGTDATKKAVAEKAGLIVAPAAQTVTDVKPLNLKQVQITFAKDLVKADAEKIANYVVTEGTTDKATGGSVALQADGKSVIVTLGQGITNGATAVVEVKNFATYKSDAVKFEDSTVPTVLGVTVSGPNTLTVEYSEPVQLKSSTTPVTDAISGGEYKIDGGNYILTDIEININKVTLTVGVPLTEGAHKVSFESKGFIFDYAGYNVLPKTVEFTVTNDNTAPVLTLKSADPKQIVLTSNKPLKEDSVKSGNVRYRHTYNTDTYVVKGNDTKTVDLETISKVTLTDSGTTLTIDFSGNVIPLGATNLYIGYDDANGTQIQDLWGNKLPATTIPLNITLDTVKPTVTEVKFDNTLQLTVVFSEKLNKASAEDKGNYVIKDSAGKVIAVTGATLVNDDSLNKVQLAFTEELGGGSYTIEIKGVKDDAFVNNAMDTYTSTLNFTDKVAPKVTVASARIVISKDSANNADKKASIYIPFSEQMDPTTLVKANFMKAIGDPLSIDTKFVALGDNDTVTPAADGKSVTIVLDKNADAFVYDQVQIKVGLVKDVAGNTLATYVQDVKPAKDAIKIEKVEAIAKKQIKVTFDGRLSTITAKGFKLANEAGEQIALSVASVALNDDGKSVVVFNLGAELKEDATYANKEAVTVVLLSVDEAVALDTKSYLGAVISTSSETASDVIVPTVDTTTVMADGTIQVTFFEKIDASTLAAKTLNGFSVSGDVKIKSVGASGKVITLTPEDGKKFSDSTVVKYNSVAGITDESGNKVADFEKTAKK
;
A
#
# COMPACT_ATOMS: atom_id res chain seq x y z
N MET A 1 18.55 -7.89 -37.87
CA MET A 1 18.82 -9.30 -37.44
C MET A 1 20.12 -9.53 -36.66
N ARG A 2 21.13 -8.63 -36.68
CA ARG A 2 22.40 -8.84 -35.96
C ARG A 2 22.37 -8.44 -34.47
N ASN A 3 21.40 -7.60 -34.07
CA ASN A 3 21.23 -7.14 -32.68
C ASN A 3 20.28 -8.02 -31.85
N LEU A 4 19.44 -8.84 -32.49
CA LEU A 4 18.56 -9.79 -31.78
C LEU A 4 19.37 -10.96 -31.17
N ARG A 5 20.50 -11.33 -31.78
CA ARG A 5 21.39 -12.40 -31.28
C ARG A 5 22.23 -12.01 -30.06
N LYS A 6 22.34 -10.71 -29.74
CA LYS A 6 23.07 -10.25 -28.55
C LYS A 6 22.21 -10.24 -27.29
N LEU A 7 20.88 -10.08 -27.42
CA LEU A 7 19.95 -10.13 -26.29
C LEU A 7 19.67 -11.59 -25.85
N THR A 8 19.51 -12.51 -26.79
CA THR A 8 19.29 -13.94 -26.48
C THR A 8 20.52 -14.60 -25.86
N ALA A 9 21.71 -14.14 -26.22
CA ALA A 9 22.97 -14.61 -25.62
C ALA A 9 23.18 -14.11 -24.18
N VAL A 10 22.66 -12.93 -23.82
CA VAL A 10 22.75 -12.41 -22.44
C VAL A 10 21.73 -13.10 -21.52
N VAL A 11 20.53 -13.42 -22.02
CA VAL A 11 19.52 -14.15 -21.22
C VAL A 11 19.93 -15.62 -21.00
N ILE A 12 20.58 -16.27 -21.97
CA ILE A 12 21.12 -17.64 -21.81
C ILE A 12 22.44 -17.63 -21.02
N ALA A 13 23.26 -16.58 -21.10
CA ALA A 13 24.45 -16.44 -20.26
C ALA A 13 24.11 -16.16 -18.79
N VAL A 14 23.04 -15.40 -18.50
CA VAL A 14 22.55 -15.22 -17.13
C VAL A 14 21.94 -16.52 -16.57
N ALA A 15 21.28 -17.34 -17.41
CA ALA A 15 20.78 -18.65 -17.00
C ALA A 15 21.89 -19.70 -16.77
N LEU A 16 23.01 -19.64 -17.48
CA LEU A 16 24.16 -20.55 -17.27
C LEU A 16 25.08 -20.09 -16.13
N VAL A 17 25.23 -18.77 -15.90
CA VAL A 17 26.01 -18.23 -14.75
C VAL A 17 25.35 -18.53 -13.40
N LEU A 18 24.03 -18.76 -13.37
CA LEU A 18 23.30 -19.23 -12.18
C LEU A 18 23.52 -20.72 -11.84
N THR A 19 24.20 -21.49 -12.70
CA THR A 19 24.43 -22.93 -12.45
C THR A 19 25.88 -23.30 -12.13
N SER A 20 26.81 -22.33 -12.05
CA SER A 20 28.24 -22.63 -11.86
C SER A 20 28.97 -21.76 -10.84
N MET A 21 28.28 -21.13 -9.89
CA MET A 21 28.94 -20.52 -8.73
C MET A 21 29.04 -21.53 -7.60
N THR A 22 30.13 -22.30 -7.56
CA THR A 22 30.62 -22.87 -6.31
C THR A 22 31.00 -21.71 -5.40
N ALA A 23 30.20 -21.46 -4.37
CA ALA A 23 30.51 -20.49 -3.34
C ALA A 23 31.73 -20.98 -2.53
N ALA A 24 32.78 -20.18 -2.55
CA ALA A 24 33.86 -20.23 -1.57
C ALA A 24 34.05 -18.82 -1.03
N PHE A 25 33.20 -18.44 -0.09
CA PHE A 25 33.47 -17.38 0.88
C PHE A 25 33.02 -17.88 2.25
N ALA A 26 33.99 -18.19 3.09
CA ALA A 26 33.78 -18.55 4.47
C ALA A 26 33.76 -17.29 5.35
N ALA A 27 32.64 -17.06 6.03
CA ALA A 27 32.55 -16.32 7.30
C ALA A 27 31.30 -16.82 8.05
N SER A 28 31.54 -17.56 9.15
CA SER A 28 30.56 -18.13 10.11
C SER A 28 29.27 -18.76 9.54
N GLY A 29 29.37 -20.06 9.21
CA GLY A 29 28.30 -21.06 9.04
C GLY A 29 26.91 -20.61 8.62
N SER A 30 26.64 -20.53 7.32
CA SER A 30 25.28 -20.55 6.78
C SER A 30 24.68 -21.96 6.94
N TYR A 31 23.43 -22.05 7.41
CA TYR A 31 22.66 -23.28 7.45
C TYR A 31 22.36 -23.78 6.02
N GLU A 32 22.23 -25.10 5.83
CA GLU A 32 22.16 -25.70 4.49
C GLU A 32 20.79 -25.47 3.82
N PHE A 33 19.71 -25.40 4.62
CA PHE A 33 18.32 -25.29 4.15
C PHE A 33 17.62 -24.01 4.66
N GLU A 34 18.38 -22.94 4.88
CA GLU A 34 17.89 -21.65 5.38
C GLU A 34 16.83 -21.01 4.46
N ASP A 35 17.01 -21.14 3.14
CA ASP A 35 16.04 -20.65 2.14
C ASP A 35 14.69 -21.38 2.26
N GLN A 36 14.71 -22.72 2.41
CA GLN A 36 13.52 -23.53 2.60
C GLN A 36 12.85 -23.20 3.93
N ALA A 37 13.63 -23.01 5.00
CA ALA A 37 13.11 -22.63 6.30
C ALA A 37 12.42 -21.25 6.26
N THR A 38 12.95 -20.31 5.48
CA THR A 38 12.33 -19.00 5.25
C THR A 38 11.01 -19.12 4.51
N VAL A 39 10.93 -19.94 3.45
CA VAL A 39 9.65 -20.21 2.76
C VAL A 39 8.63 -20.83 3.70
N LEU A 40 9.04 -21.80 4.51
CA LEU A 40 8.16 -22.45 5.48
C LEU A 40 7.67 -21.49 6.58
N LYS A 41 8.48 -20.49 6.96
CA LYS A 41 8.07 -19.37 7.83
C LYS A 41 6.99 -18.53 7.15
N ASP A 42 7.21 -18.14 5.89
CA ASP A 42 6.27 -17.31 5.11
C ASP A 42 4.95 -18.02 4.81
N LEU A 43 4.96 -19.36 4.71
CA LEU A 43 3.74 -20.18 4.61
C LEU A 43 3.02 -20.37 5.96
N GLY A 44 3.65 -19.96 7.07
CA GLY A 44 3.12 -20.07 8.42
C GLY A 44 3.30 -21.44 9.08
N ILE A 45 4.25 -22.25 8.59
CA ILE A 45 4.56 -23.59 9.10
C ILE A 45 5.62 -23.50 10.20
N TRP A 46 6.69 -22.74 9.97
CA TRP A 46 7.67 -22.43 11.01
C TRP A 46 7.33 -21.16 11.75
N GLN A 47 7.61 -21.18 13.05
CA GLN A 47 7.63 -19.99 13.89
C GLN A 47 9.05 -19.81 14.44
N GLY A 48 9.53 -18.56 14.40
CA GLY A 48 10.77 -18.19 15.07
C GLY A 48 10.53 -17.90 16.55
N ASP A 49 11.61 -17.63 17.27
CA ASP A 49 11.55 -17.15 18.64
C ASP A 49 11.05 -15.69 18.72
N THR A 50 11.08 -15.09 19.92
CA THR A 50 10.64 -13.70 20.14
C THR A 50 11.48 -12.66 19.38
N THR A 51 12.65 -13.04 18.88
CA THR A 51 13.54 -12.19 18.07
C THR A 51 13.38 -12.44 16.57
N GLY A 52 12.59 -13.45 16.19
CA GLY A 52 12.35 -13.85 14.80
C GLY A 52 13.36 -14.86 14.25
N ASP A 53 14.29 -15.34 15.09
CA ASP A 53 15.26 -16.39 14.76
C ASP A 53 14.53 -17.73 14.59
N LEU A 54 14.80 -18.43 13.49
CA LEU A 54 14.19 -19.72 13.17
C LEU A 54 14.78 -20.89 13.98
N MET A 55 15.84 -20.66 14.76
CA MET A 55 16.50 -21.65 15.62
C MET A 55 16.99 -22.86 14.82
N LEU A 56 17.57 -22.63 13.63
CA LEU A 56 17.89 -23.68 12.66
C LEU A 56 18.91 -24.69 13.18
N GLY A 57 19.76 -24.30 14.12
CA GLY A 57 20.73 -25.18 14.77
C GLY A 57 20.20 -26.04 15.92
N GLU A 58 18.95 -25.86 16.34
CA GLU A 58 18.37 -26.61 17.46
C GLU A 58 17.82 -27.97 17.02
N ASP A 59 18.09 -29.00 17.83
CA ASP A 59 17.54 -30.35 17.64
C ASP A 59 16.03 -30.37 17.93
N LEU A 60 15.31 -31.16 17.16
CA LEU A 60 13.88 -31.40 17.36
C LEU A 60 13.65 -32.68 18.16
N THR A 61 12.61 -32.67 19.00
CA THR A 61 12.09 -33.86 19.66
C THR A 61 10.99 -34.54 18.84
N ARG A 62 10.77 -35.83 19.07
CA ARG A 62 9.68 -36.58 18.41
C ARG A 62 8.30 -35.97 18.65
N ALA A 63 8.05 -35.40 19.83
CA ALA A 63 6.84 -34.64 20.13
C ALA A 63 6.69 -33.40 19.24
N GLN A 64 7.76 -32.61 19.06
CA GLN A 64 7.73 -31.45 18.17
C GLN A 64 7.51 -31.85 16.70
N GLY A 65 8.11 -32.96 16.25
CA GLY A 65 7.85 -33.54 14.93
C GLY A 65 6.39 -33.93 14.73
N ALA A 66 5.76 -34.55 15.73
CA ALA A 66 4.34 -34.91 15.66
C ALA A 66 3.44 -33.67 15.52
N VAL A 67 3.70 -32.60 16.29
CA VAL A 67 2.98 -31.33 16.17
C VAL A 67 3.12 -30.74 14.77
N LEU A 68 4.35 -30.72 14.24
CA LEU A 68 4.64 -30.20 12.91
C LEU A 68 3.81 -30.93 11.83
N VAL A 69 3.77 -32.26 11.86
CA VAL A 69 3.00 -33.06 10.89
C VAL A 69 1.50 -32.84 11.04
N LEU A 70 0.97 -32.84 12.27
CA LEU A 70 -0.45 -32.61 12.54
C LEU A 70 -0.93 -31.25 12.04
N LYS A 71 -0.15 -30.19 12.26
CA LYS A 71 -0.47 -28.84 11.81
C LYS A 71 -0.32 -28.70 10.29
N THR A 72 0.72 -29.28 9.70
CA THR A 72 1.05 -29.11 8.28
C THR A 72 0.16 -29.93 7.35
N VAL A 73 -0.11 -31.20 7.68
CA VAL A 73 -0.84 -32.13 6.79
C VAL A 73 -2.32 -32.19 7.15
N LEU A 74 -2.64 -32.27 8.43
CA LEU A 74 -4.01 -32.48 8.91
C LEU A 74 -4.70 -31.18 9.35
N GLY A 75 -4.00 -30.04 9.31
CA GLY A 75 -4.56 -28.73 9.66
C GLY A 75 -5.03 -28.61 11.11
N LYS A 76 -4.50 -29.44 12.02
CA LYS A 76 -4.92 -29.46 13.43
C LYS A 76 -4.48 -28.18 14.15
N THR A 77 -5.30 -27.74 15.09
CA THR A 77 -5.12 -26.52 15.87
C THR A 77 -4.95 -26.82 17.36
N ASP A 78 -4.56 -25.83 18.15
CA ASP A 78 -4.42 -26.00 19.60
C ASP A 78 -5.75 -26.45 20.27
N LYS A 79 -6.90 -26.07 19.69
CA LYS A 79 -8.22 -26.57 20.13
C LYS A 79 -8.41 -28.06 19.90
N ASP A 80 -7.89 -28.59 18.79
CA ASP A 80 -7.97 -30.02 18.49
C ASP A 80 -7.10 -30.81 19.46
N MET A 81 -5.96 -30.24 19.85
CA MET A 81 -5.10 -30.80 20.90
C MET A 81 -5.80 -30.79 22.26
N GLU A 82 -6.42 -29.68 22.66
CA GLU A 82 -7.16 -29.56 23.93
C GLU A 82 -8.34 -30.55 24.01
N ALA A 83 -8.94 -30.87 22.86
CA ALA A 83 -10.03 -31.83 22.76
C ALA A 83 -9.58 -33.29 22.63
N ALA A 84 -8.27 -33.55 22.53
CA ALA A 84 -7.73 -34.89 22.33
C ALA A 84 -7.94 -35.77 23.57
N ASP A 85 -8.24 -37.05 23.34
CA ASP A 85 -8.41 -38.03 24.41
C ASP A 85 -7.03 -38.51 24.91
N VAL A 86 -6.51 -37.86 25.97
CA VAL A 86 -5.21 -38.20 26.58
C VAL A 86 -5.15 -39.64 27.11
N SER A 87 -6.28 -40.32 27.31
CA SER A 87 -6.26 -41.74 27.71
C SER A 87 -5.67 -42.66 26.62
N LYS A 88 -5.56 -42.17 25.37
CA LYS A 88 -4.99 -42.91 24.24
C LYS A 88 -3.50 -43.19 24.35
N ILE A 89 -2.77 -42.44 25.17
CA ILE A 89 -1.33 -42.69 25.40
C ILE A 89 -1.08 -43.58 26.62
N ALA A 90 -2.07 -43.80 27.49
CA ALA A 90 -1.90 -44.53 28.75
C ALA A 90 -1.53 -46.01 28.59
N SER A 91 -1.70 -46.59 27.39
CA SER A 91 -1.30 -47.97 27.09
C SER A 91 0.19 -48.14 26.76
N PHE A 92 0.93 -47.04 26.60
CA PHE A 92 2.36 -47.07 26.31
C PHE A 92 3.17 -47.06 27.61
N ASP A 93 4.29 -47.80 27.62
CA ASP A 93 5.11 -48.03 28.82
C ASP A 93 5.80 -46.74 29.33
N ASP A 94 5.91 -45.72 28.49
CA ASP A 94 6.58 -44.43 28.75
C ASP A 94 5.60 -43.24 28.71
N ALA A 95 4.31 -43.49 28.92
CA ALA A 95 3.28 -42.45 28.89
C ALA A 95 3.53 -41.32 29.91
N ASP A 96 4.13 -41.65 31.06
CA ASP A 96 4.49 -40.70 32.12
C ASP A 96 5.76 -39.89 31.81
N GLU A 97 6.52 -40.27 30.78
CA GLU A 97 7.70 -39.53 30.29
C GLU A 97 7.35 -38.50 29.21
N VAL A 98 6.08 -38.45 28.75
CA VAL A 98 5.62 -37.44 27.78
C VAL A 98 5.59 -36.04 28.43
N PRO A 99 6.24 -35.02 27.85
CA PRO A 99 6.21 -33.67 28.40
C PRO A 99 4.78 -33.12 28.52
N ALA A 100 4.47 -32.45 29.63
CA ALA A 100 3.12 -31.93 29.89
C ALA A 100 2.58 -31.00 28.79
N TRP A 101 3.46 -30.23 28.12
CA TRP A 101 3.07 -29.37 27.00
C TRP A 101 2.66 -30.16 25.74
N ALA A 102 3.16 -31.39 25.60
CA ALA A 102 3.00 -32.25 24.44
C ALA A 102 1.94 -33.34 24.63
N GLU A 103 1.42 -33.53 25.85
CA GLU A 103 0.53 -34.65 26.19
C GLU A 103 -0.68 -34.76 25.26
N GLY A 104 -1.43 -33.67 25.09
CA GLY A 104 -2.56 -33.61 24.16
C GLY A 104 -2.16 -33.78 22.69
N TRP A 105 -1.01 -33.23 22.30
CA TRP A 105 -0.51 -33.31 20.92
C TRP A 105 -0.10 -34.73 20.54
N VAL A 106 0.61 -35.41 21.44
CA VAL A 106 1.03 -36.80 21.26
C VAL A 106 -0.18 -37.72 21.29
N ALA A 107 -1.16 -37.48 22.18
CA ALA A 107 -2.42 -38.22 22.18
C ALA A 107 -3.19 -38.06 20.88
N LEU A 108 -3.27 -36.84 20.34
CA LEU A 108 -3.87 -36.57 19.04
C LEU A 108 -3.10 -37.28 17.91
N ALA A 109 -1.76 -37.26 17.95
CA ALA A 109 -0.93 -37.94 16.96
C ALA A 109 -1.14 -39.47 16.96
N VAL A 110 -1.35 -40.07 18.13
CA VAL A 110 -1.71 -41.50 18.27
C VAL A 110 -3.12 -41.76 17.76
N GLN A 111 -4.08 -40.90 18.10
CA GLN A 111 -5.48 -41.02 17.67
C GLN A 111 -5.64 -40.95 16.14
N GLU A 112 -4.92 -40.03 15.51
CA GLU A 112 -4.91 -39.85 14.04
C GLU A 112 -3.97 -40.86 13.35
N GLY A 113 -3.30 -41.73 14.10
CA GLY A 113 -2.41 -42.76 13.57
C GLY A 113 -1.09 -42.25 12.98
N VAL A 114 -0.75 -40.97 13.22
CA VAL A 114 0.50 -40.32 12.81
C VAL A 114 1.69 -40.94 13.56
N MET A 115 1.53 -41.14 14.87
CA MET A 115 2.56 -41.71 15.75
C MET A 115 2.08 -43.05 16.32
N LYS A 116 2.85 -44.12 16.13
CA LYS A 116 2.50 -45.49 16.58
C LYS A 116 3.37 -46.02 17.71
N GLY A 117 4.52 -45.39 17.97
CA GLY A 117 5.53 -45.91 18.89
C GLY A 117 6.22 -47.19 18.39
N GLY A 118 7.20 -47.67 19.15
CA GLY A 118 7.92 -48.92 18.92
C GLY A 118 8.22 -49.61 20.25
N ASN A 119 8.14 -50.95 20.30
CA ASN A 119 8.32 -51.74 21.54
C ASN A 119 7.43 -51.26 22.71
N ASN A 120 6.18 -50.91 22.42
CA ASN A 120 5.20 -50.32 23.36
C ASN A 120 5.62 -48.96 23.97
N LYS A 121 6.52 -48.22 23.33
CA LYS A 121 6.96 -46.87 23.76
C LYS A 121 6.76 -45.81 22.69
N LEU A 122 6.40 -44.59 23.08
CA LEU A 122 6.24 -43.44 22.17
C LEU A 122 7.55 -42.71 21.91
N ALA A 123 8.42 -42.68 22.93
CA ALA A 123 9.68 -41.94 22.98
C ALA A 123 9.47 -40.46 22.63
N ALA A 124 8.49 -39.80 23.25
CA ALA A 124 8.06 -38.45 22.83
C ALA A 124 9.14 -37.37 23.06
N GLY A 125 9.97 -37.54 24.10
CA GLY A 125 11.07 -36.63 24.44
C GLY A 125 12.39 -36.91 23.71
N ASP A 126 12.53 -38.03 23.02
CA ASP A 126 13.76 -38.40 22.32
C ASP A 126 14.01 -37.49 21.10
N PRO A 127 15.28 -37.32 20.67
CA PRO A 127 15.62 -36.64 19.43
C PRO A 127 14.86 -37.22 18.22
N LEU A 128 14.36 -36.34 17.36
CA LEU A 128 13.62 -36.67 16.15
C LEU A 128 14.58 -37.06 15.04
N LYS A 129 14.41 -38.26 14.47
CA LYS A 129 15.23 -38.71 13.33
C LYS A 129 14.54 -38.50 12.00
N GLY A 130 15.31 -38.50 10.90
CA GLY A 130 14.78 -38.42 9.54
C GLY A 130 13.68 -39.45 9.26
N LYS A 131 13.94 -40.71 9.61
CA LYS A 131 12.96 -41.80 9.44
C LYS A 131 11.73 -41.67 10.33
N ASP A 132 11.83 -40.98 11.48
CA ASP A 132 10.70 -40.72 12.36
C ASP A 132 9.76 -39.71 11.73
N LEU A 133 10.31 -38.57 11.31
CA LEU A 133 9.55 -37.50 10.68
C LEU A 133 8.92 -37.98 9.36
N ALA A 134 9.70 -38.68 8.53
CA ALA A 134 9.21 -39.21 7.26
C ALA A 134 8.11 -40.27 7.46
N SER A 135 8.25 -41.15 8.46
CA SER A 135 7.22 -42.14 8.79
C SER A 135 5.93 -41.48 9.28
N MET A 136 6.03 -40.41 10.10
CA MET A 136 4.86 -39.62 10.53
C MET A 136 4.14 -38.96 9.36
N PHE A 137 4.89 -38.34 8.43
CA PHE A 137 4.31 -37.76 7.21
C PHE A 137 3.64 -38.83 6.33
N MET A 138 4.29 -39.97 6.10
CA MET A 138 3.72 -41.09 5.34
C MET A 138 2.41 -41.59 5.94
N ASN A 139 2.32 -41.68 7.28
CA ASN A 139 1.08 -42.04 7.95
C ASN A 139 -0.01 -40.97 7.77
N ALA A 140 0.32 -39.70 8.04
CA ALA A 140 -0.63 -38.57 7.95
C ALA A 140 -1.17 -38.37 6.52
N LEU A 141 -0.35 -38.66 5.51
CA LEU A 141 -0.73 -38.59 4.10
C LEU A 141 -1.57 -39.79 3.63
N GLY A 142 -1.89 -40.73 4.51
CA GLY A 142 -2.70 -41.91 4.19
C GLY A 142 -1.92 -43.09 3.58
N PHE A 143 -0.58 -43.01 3.51
CA PHE A 143 0.29 -44.08 3.01
C PHE A 143 0.73 -45.07 4.09
N ALA A 144 0.04 -45.13 5.23
CA ALA A 144 0.40 -45.98 6.37
C ALA A 144 0.55 -47.49 6.05
N ALA A 145 -0.12 -48.00 5.02
CA ALA A 145 0.00 -49.39 4.56
C ALA A 145 1.22 -49.64 3.65
N GLU A 146 1.77 -48.59 3.04
CA GLU A 146 2.96 -48.60 2.19
C GLU A 146 4.22 -48.23 2.99
N ASN A 147 4.04 -47.61 4.15
CA ASN A 147 5.10 -47.09 5.01
C ASN A 147 5.88 -48.23 5.69
N ASP A 148 7.15 -48.39 5.33
CA ASP A 148 8.14 -49.16 6.09
C ASP A 148 9.02 -48.18 6.87
N TYR A 149 9.08 -48.35 8.19
CA TYR A 149 9.81 -47.45 9.08
C TYR A 149 11.30 -47.36 8.75
N ALA A 150 11.93 -48.44 8.27
CA ALA A 150 13.34 -48.44 7.94
C ALA A 150 13.68 -47.64 6.66
N THR A 151 12.73 -47.52 5.73
CA THR A 151 12.92 -46.88 4.42
C THR A 151 11.97 -45.69 4.20
N SER A 152 11.40 -45.16 5.29
CA SER A 152 10.35 -44.13 5.25
C SER A 152 10.81 -42.84 4.57
N VAL A 153 12.09 -42.46 4.71
CA VAL A 153 12.68 -41.29 4.05
C VAL A 153 12.69 -41.49 2.53
N GLU A 154 13.18 -42.64 2.06
CA GLU A 154 13.20 -42.99 0.63
C GLU A 154 11.78 -43.06 0.05
N LEU A 155 10.86 -43.68 0.78
CA LEU A 155 9.46 -43.80 0.37
C LEU A 155 8.78 -42.44 0.25
N LEU A 156 8.99 -41.53 1.22
CA LEU A 156 8.45 -40.18 1.17
C LEU A 156 9.07 -39.38 0.02
N ALA A 157 10.39 -39.49 -0.16
CA ALA A 157 11.11 -38.84 -1.25
C ALA A 157 10.65 -39.34 -2.64
N ALA A 158 10.28 -40.62 -2.76
CA ALA A 158 9.72 -41.17 -3.99
C ALA A 158 8.30 -40.63 -4.31
N LYS A 159 7.59 -40.11 -3.30
CA LYS A 159 6.27 -39.48 -3.48
C LYS A 159 6.35 -37.97 -3.68
N SER A 160 7.45 -37.32 -3.28
CA SER A 160 7.66 -35.88 -3.47
C SER A 160 8.09 -35.56 -4.90
N ALA A 161 7.64 -34.41 -5.40
CA ALA A 161 8.21 -33.80 -6.60
C ALA A 161 9.53 -33.07 -6.29
N GLY A 162 9.71 -32.65 -5.04
CA GLY A 162 10.96 -32.13 -4.51
C GLY A 162 12.11 -33.13 -4.62
N LYS A 163 13.32 -32.63 -4.86
CA LYS A 163 14.54 -33.43 -5.08
C LYS A 163 15.53 -33.31 -3.93
N ILE A 164 15.18 -32.56 -2.88
CA ILE A 164 16.07 -32.29 -1.75
C ILE A 164 16.16 -33.54 -0.89
N LEU A 165 15.02 -34.15 -0.55
CA LEU A 165 14.95 -35.31 0.34
C LEU A 165 15.65 -36.53 -0.24
N VAL A 166 15.64 -36.69 -1.56
CA VAL A 166 16.40 -37.75 -2.26
C VAL A 166 17.92 -37.54 -2.08
N ALA A 167 18.39 -36.30 -2.08
CA ALA A 167 19.81 -35.98 -2.03
C ALA A 167 20.42 -36.18 -0.63
N ILE A 168 19.61 -36.04 0.42
CA ILE A 168 20.07 -36.10 1.81
C ILE A 168 19.61 -37.35 2.56
N ALA A 169 18.92 -38.28 1.89
CA ALA A 169 18.26 -39.42 2.53
C ALA A 169 19.22 -40.24 3.41
N ASP A 170 20.41 -40.57 2.90
CA ASP A 170 21.42 -41.35 3.61
C ASP A 170 21.95 -40.61 4.86
N ASP A 171 22.05 -39.27 4.78
CA ASP A 171 22.62 -38.44 5.85
C ASP A 171 21.64 -38.23 7.01
N ILE A 172 20.33 -38.19 6.74
CA ILE A 172 19.32 -37.86 7.74
C ILE A 172 18.58 -39.07 8.33
N THR A 173 18.63 -40.24 7.68
CA THR A 173 17.74 -41.37 8.01
C THR A 173 17.86 -41.80 9.48
N ASP A 174 19.09 -41.96 9.98
CA ASP A 174 19.37 -42.39 11.36
C ASP A 174 19.91 -41.27 12.26
N ALA A 175 20.14 -40.08 11.71
CA ALA A 175 20.67 -38.90 12.40
C ALA A 175 19.55 -38.12 13.11
N ASP A 176 19.94 -37.44 14.19
CA ASP A 176 19.07 -36.51 14.90
C ASP A 176 18.89 -35.26 14.05
N LEU A 177 17.64 -34.81 13.89
CA LEU A 177 17.29 -33.68 13.04
C LEU A 177 17.36 -32.37 13.80
N THR A 178 18.18 -31.46 13.28
CA THR A 178 18.04 -30.03 13.54
C THR A 178 16.83 -29.47 12.79
N ARG A 179 16.35 -28.28 13.20
CA ARG A 179 15.32 -27.54 12.45
C ARG A 179 15.72 -27.24 11.00
N ASP A 180 17.01 -27.06 10.73
CA ASP A 180 17.54 -26.91 9.38
C ASP A 180 17.25 -28.16 8.52
N ALA A 181 17.74 -29.33 8.94
CA ALA A 181 17.55 -30.59 8.21
C ALA A 181 16.06 -30.98 8.12
N ALA A 182 15.26 -30.70 9.16
CA ALA A 182 13.81 -30.92 9.12
C ALA A 182 13.11 -30.03 8.08
N SER A 183 13.63 -28.82 7.81
CA SER A 183 13.06 -27.92 6.80
C SER A 183 13.12 -28.53 5.41
N ALA A 184 14.19 -29.26 5.07
CA ALA A 184 14.29 -30.01 3.81
C ALA A 184 13.19 -31.08 3.68
N VAL A 185 12.96 -31.86 4.74
CA VAL A 185 11.94 -32.93 4.76
C VAL A 185 10.53 -32.35 4.57
N VAL A 186 10.21 -31.28 5.31
CA VAL A 186 8.89 -30.63 5.26
C VAL A 186 8.66 -29.99 3.89
N PHE A 187 9.66 -29.27 3.37
CA PHE A 187 9.57 -28.57 2.09
C PHE A 187 9.29 -29.52 0.92
N ASP A 188 9.98 -30.65 0.85
CA ASP A 188 9.70 -31.66 -0.18
C ASP A 188 8.33 -32.31 0.02
N THR A 189 7.93 -32.54 1.28
CA THR A 189 6.62 -33.13 1.61
C THR A 189 5.45 -32.24 1.17
N LEU A 190 5.63 -30.91 1.15
CA LEU A 190 4.62 -29.98 0.65
C LEU A 190 4.17 -30.27 -0.78
N THR A 191 5.04 -30.89 -1.59
CA THR A 191 4.77 -31.27 -2.98
C THR A 191 4.04 -32.61 -3.14
N VAL A 192 3.85 -33.35 -2.05
CA VAL A 192 3.21 -34.67 -2.06
C VAL A 192 1.68 -34.52 -2.10
N LYS A 193 1.00 -35.41 -2.82
CA LYS A 193 -0.46 -35.58 -2.71
C LYS A 193 -0.76 -36.63 -1.66
N ALA A 194 -1.64 -36.31 -0.72
CA ALA A 194 -2.20 -37.33 0.16
C ALA A 194 -2.86 -38.44 -0.67
N LYS A 195 -2.92 -39.66 -0.13
CA LYS A 195 -3.52 -40.80 -0.79
C LYS A 195 -4.94 -40.47 -1.23
N ASP A 196 -5.24 -40.75 -2.51
CA ASP A 196 -6.51 -40.46 -3.18
C ASP A 196 -6.89 -38.97 -3.30
N ALA A 197 -6.01 -38.04 -2.93
CA ALA A 197 -6.20 -36.60 -3.10
C ALA A 197 -5.78 -36.11 -4.50
N THR A 198 -6.48 -35.09 -5.01
CA THR A 198 -6.16 -34.45 -6.30
C THR A 198 -5.17 -33.30 -6.17
N LYS A 199 -5.08 -32.70 -4.98
CA LYS A 199 -4.21 -31.58 -4.62
C LYS A 199 -3.01 -32.02 -3.78
N THR A 200 -1.90 -31.31 -3.88
CA THR A 200 -0.74 -31.46 -2.99
C THR A 200 -1.01 -30.86 -1.61
N VAL A 201 -0.17 -31.17 -0.63
CA VAL A 201 -0.24 -30.58 0.73
C VAL A 201 -0.19 -29.06 0.65
N VAL A 202 0.72 -28.48 -0.14
CA VAL A 202 0.80 -27.02 -0.29
C VAL A 202 -0.45 -26.42 -0.94
N GLU A 203 -1.05 -27.07 -1.93
CA GLU A 203 -2.27 -26.58 -2.59
C GLU A 203 -3.48 -26.59 -1.64
N VAL A 204 -3.49 -27.48 -0.65
CA VAL A 204 -4.49 -27.50 0.43
C VAL A 204 -4.16 -26.43 1.46
N LEU A 205 -2.89 -26.32 1.88
CA LEU A 205 -2.40 -25.38 2.89
C LEU A 205 -2.63 -23.91 2.49
N VAL A 206 -2.30 -23.54 1.24
CA VAL A 206 -2.46 -22.16 0.76
C VAL A 206 -3.91 -21.83 0.43
N GLY A 207 -4.72 -22.82 0.04
CA GLY A 207 -6.15 -22.62 -0.26
C GLY A 207 -6.40 -21.47 -1.25
N THR A 208 -7.20 -20.48 -0.82
CA THR A 208 -7.49 -19.25 -1.56
C THR A 208 -6.69 -18.03 -1.08
N ASP A 209 -5.73 -18.22 -0.16
CA ASP A 209 -4.86 -17.16 0.37
C ASP A 209 -3.85 -16.72 -0.70
N ALA A 210 -4.06 -15.54 -1.26
CA ALA A 210 -3.25 -15.02 -2.36
C ALA A 210 -1.78 -14.79 -1.97
N THR A 211 -1.51 -14.42 -0.70
CA THR A 211 -0.15 -14.17 -0.21
C THR A 211 0.62 -15.47 -0.09
N LYS A 212 0.04 -16.48 0.55
CA LYS A 212 0.67 -17.81 0.67
C LYS A 212 0.80 -18.49 -0.68
N LYS A 213 -0.17 -18.28 -1.58
CA LYS A 213 -0.09 -18.77 -2.96
C LYS A 213 1.07 -18.13 -3.71
N ALA A 214 1.27 -16.83 -3.61
CA ALA A 214 2.41 -16.15 -4.23
C ALA A 214 3.76 -16.63 -3.67
N VAL A 215 3.85 -16.87 -2.35
CA VAL A 215 5.03 -17.48 -1.71
C VAL A 215 5.29 -18.88 -2.26
N ALA A 216 4.26 -19.73 -2.33
CA ALA A 216 4.38 -21.09 -2.86
C ALA A 216 4.72 -21.13 -4.37
N GLU A 217 4.20 -20.20 -5.17
CA GLU A 217 4.55 -20.03 -6.59
C GLU A 217 6.01 -19.62 -6.74
N LYS A 218 6.46 -18.61 -5.98
CA LYS A 218 7.85 -18.14 -5.99
C LYS A 218 8.84 -19.22 -5.56
N ALA A 219 8.46 -20.04 -4.57
CA ALA A 219 9.24 -21.16 -4.08
C ALA A 219 9.22 -22.40 -5.00
N GLY A 220 8.43 -22.38 -6.09
CA GLY A 220 8.30 -23.50 -7.02
C GLY A 220 7.51 -24.69 -6.47
N LEU A 221 6.77 -24.52 -5.37
CA LEU A 221 5.97 -25.57 -4.72
C LEU A 221 4.63 -25.81 -5.43
N ILE A 222 4.10 -24.78 -6.10
CA ILE A 222 2.93 -24.87 -6.97
C ILE A 222 3.23 -24.28 -8.34
N VAL A 223 2.60 -24.83 -9.36
CA VAL A 223 2.76 -24.35 -10.74
C VAL A 223 2.01 -23.02 -10.86
N ALA A 224 2.75 -21.92 -11.03
CA ALA A 224 2.17 -20.63 -11.35
C ALA A 224 1.24 -20.76 -12.58
N PRO A 225 0.02 -20.17 -12.57
CA PRO A 225 -0.84 -20.18 -13.74
C PRO A 225 -0.06 -19.66 -14.94
N ALA A 226 -0.05 -20.40 -16.05
CA ALA A 226 0.64 -19.93 -17.25
C ALA A 226 0.10 -18.52 -17.60
N ALA A 227 1.01 -17.54 -17.67
CA ALA A 227 0.68 -16.14 -17.80
C ALA A 227 -0.28 -15.90 -18.97
N GLN A 228 -1.29 -15.06 -18.76
CA GLN A 228 -2.14 -14.58 -19.85
C GLN A 228 -1.28 -13.70 -20.75
N THR A 229 -1.11 -14.10 -22.00
CA THR A 229 -0.31 -13.34 -22.98
C THR A 229 -1.22 -12.79 -24.07
N VAL A 230 -0.89 -11.58 -24.51
CA VAL A 230 -1.47 -10.99 -25.73
C VAL A 230 -0.79 -11.66 -26.92
N THR A 231 -1.59 -12.22 -27.82
CA THR A 231 -1.12 -12.87 -29.05
C THR A 231 -1.16 -11.95 -30.25
N ASP A 232 -2.07 -10.97 -30.26
CA ASP A 232 -2.22 -10.04 -31.38
C ASP A 232 -2.81 -8.69 -30.92
N VAL A 233 -2.38 -7.63 -31.59
CA VAL A 233 -2.95 -6.28 -31.46
C VAL A 233 -3.20 -5.74 -32.86
N LYS A 234 -4.47 -5.54 -33.18
CA LYS A 234 -4.92 -5.16 -34.52
C LYS A 234 -5.80 -3.92 -34.47
N PRO A 235 -5.29 -2.75 -34.90
CA PRO A 235 -6.13 -1.59 -35.17
C PRO A 235 -7.23 -1.95 -36.16
N LEU A 236 -8.48 -1.62 -35.83
CA LEU A 236 -9.63 -1.86 -36.70
C LEU A 236 -9.97 -0.62 -37.54
N ASN A 237 -9.85 0.55 -36.91
CA ASN A 237 -10.03 1.88 -37.48
C ASN A 237 -9.40 2.90 -36.52
N LEU A 238 -9.59 4.20 -36.75
CA LEU A 238 -8.99 5.26 -35.92
C LEU A 238 -9.61 5.41 -34.52
N LYS A 239 -10.67 4.66 -34.21
CA LYS A 239 -11.42 4.72 -32.95
C LYS A 239 -11.44 3.39 -32.20
N GLN A 240 -11.03 2.28 -32.82
CA GLN A 240 -11.10 0.94 -32.24
C GLN A 240 -9.86 0.10 -32.52
N VAL A 241 -9.43 -0.66 -31.51
CA VAL A 241 -8.35 -1.65 -31.61
C VAL A 241 -8.81 -2.98 -31.01
N GLN A 242 -8.54 -4.07 -31.71
CA GLN A 242 -8.75 -5.42 -31.22
C GLN A 242 -7.48 -5.95 -30.57
N ILE A 243 -7.62 -6.56 -29.40
CA ILE A 243 -6.54 -7.23 -28.68
C ILE A 243 -6.95 -8.68 -28.45
N THR A 244 -6.14 -9.62 -28.93
CA THR A 244 -6.39 -11.06 -28.84
C THR A 244 -5.44 -11.68 -27.83
N PHE A 245 -5.95 -12.60 -27.01
CA PHE A 245 -5.18 -13.25 -25.97
C PHE A 245 -5.10 -14.77 -26.16
N ALA A 246 -4.10 -15.39 -25.55
CA ALA A 246 -3.85 -16.82 -25.68
C ALA A 246 -4.95 -17.71 -25.06
N LYS A 247 -5.64 -17.23 -24.02
CA LYS A 247 -6.67 -17.97 -23.28
C LYS A 247 -7.93 -17.13 -23.07
N ASP A 248 -9.01 -17.79 -22.66
CA ASP A 248 -10.28 -17.13 -22.35
C ASP A 248 -10.09 -16.11 -21.22
N LEU A 249 -10.84 -15.01 -21.31
CA LEU A 249 -10.80 -13.89 -20.39
C LEU A 249 -12.02 -13.91 -19.48
N VAL A 250 -11.82 -13.44 -18.25
CA VAL A 250 -12.91 -13.14 -17.33
C VAL A 250 -13.55 -11.83 -17.75
N LYS A 251 -14.84 -11.86 -18.14
CA LYS A 251 -15.58 -10.70 -18.66
C LYS A 251 -15.50 -9.46 -17.76
N ALA A 252 -15.66 -9.66 -16.45
CA ALA A 252 -15.62 -8.58 -15.47
C ALA A 252 -14.27 -7.83 -15.46
N ASP A 253 -13.17 -8.48 -15.83
CA ASP A 253 -11.85 -7.85 -15.91
C ASP A 253 -11.53 -7.37 -17.32
N ALA A 254 -11.93 -8.13 -18.34
CA ALA A 254 -11.70 -7.80 -19.74
C ALA A 254 -12.44 -6.53 -20.18
N GLU A 255 -13.61 -6.23 -19.62
CA GLU A 255 -14.42 -5.06 -20.03
C GLU A 255 -14.08 -3.78 -19.23
N LYS A 256 -13.05 -3.81 -18.38
CA LYS A 256 -12.57 -2.63 -17.65
C LYS A 256 -11.59 -1.83 -18.51
N ILE A 257 -12.00 -0.63 -18.95
CA ILE A 257 -11.14 0.27 -19.75
C ILE A 257 -9.80 0.60 -19.06
N ALA A 258 -9.76 0.65 -17.73
CA ALA A 258 -8.55 0.91 -16.95
C ALA A 258 -7.43 -0.13 -17.14
N ASN A 259 -7.76 -1.33 -17.63
CA ASN A 259 -6.78 -2.37 -17.94
C ASN A 259 -6.06 -2.14 -19.28
N TYR A 260 -6.43 -1.10 -20.04
CA TYR A 260 -5.93 -0.85 -21.38
C TYR A 260 -5.47 0.60 -21.52
N VAL A 261 -4.30 0.78 -22.12
CA VAL A 261 -3.77 2.11 -22.46
C VAL A 261 -3.41 2.10 -23.93
N VAL A 262 -3.79 3.16 -24.66
CA VAL A 262 -3.46 3.32 -26.09
C VAL A 262 -2.84 4.68 -26.28
N THR A 263 -1.51 4.74 -26.30
CA THR A 263 -0.75 5.99 -26.29
C THR A 263 -0.37 6.44 -27.70
N GLU A 264 -0.91 7.57 -28.14
CA GLU A 264 -0.45 8.32 -29.31
C GLU A 264 0.45 9.48 -28.83
N GLY A 265 1.75 9.43 -29.15
CA GLY A 265 2.73 10.39 -28.62
C GLY A 265 2.89 10.24 -27.10
N THR A 266 2.32 11.17 -26.33
CA THR A 266 2.29 11.15 -24.85
C THR A 266 0.88 11.05 -24.27
N THR A 267 -0.16 10.99 -25.12
CA THR A 267 -1.56 11.03 -24.69
C THR A 267 -2.17 9.64 -24.74
N ASP A 268 -2.81 9.21 -23.65
CA ASP A 268 -3.65 8.02 -23.66
C ASP A 268 -5.01 8.33 -24.32
N LYS A 269 -5.28 7.64 -25.42
CA LYS A 269 -6.52 7.75 -26.20
C LYS A 269 -7.60 6.81 -25.70
N ALA A 270 -7.27 5.80 -24.88
CA ALA A 270 -8.23 4.86 -24.32
C ALA A 270 -9.07 5.50 -23.20
N THR A 271 -8.53 6.47 -22.46
CA THR A 271 -9.25 7.21 -21.41
C THR A 271 -10.59 7.77 -21.90
N GLY A 272 -11.67 7.50 -21.14
CA GLY A 272 -13.05 7.86 -21.49
C GLY A 272 -13.70 6.96 -22.54
N GLY A 273 -13.02 5.88 -22.95
CA GLY A 273 -13.52 4.87 -23.87
C GLY A 273 -14.24 3.71 -23.18
N SER A 274 -14.41 2.61 -23.91
CA SER A 274 -15.06 1.38 -23.43
C SER A 274 -14.38 0.13 -24.01
N VAL A 275 -14.62 -1.02 -23.39
CA VAL A 275 -14.07 -2.32 -23.85
C VAL A 275 -15.18 -3.35 -23.88
N ALA A 276 -15.27 -4.11 -24.97
CA ALA A 276 -16.23 -5.18 -25.13
C ALA A 276 -15.52 -6.51 -25.36
N LEU A 277 -15.82 -7.52 -24.52
CA LEU A 277 -15.35 -8.88 -24.72
C LEU A 277 -16.11 -9.50 -25.90
N GLN A 278 -15.37 -10.08 -26.84
CA GLN A 278 -15.93 -10.70 -28.03
C GLN A 278 -16.44 -12.12 -27.73
N ALA A 279 -17.32 -12.63 -28.59
CA ALA A 279 -17.98 -13.93 -28.39
C ALA A 279 -17.01 -15.13 -28.36
N ASP A 280 -15.77 -14.96 -28.82
CA ASP A 280 -14.72 -15.98 -28.74
C ASP A 280 -14.15 -16.16 -27.31
N GLY A 281 -14.51 -15.26 -26.38
CA GLY A 281 -14.01 -15.25 -25.00
C GLY A 281 -12.54 -14.84 -24.89
N LYS A 282 -11.84 -14.56 -25.99
CA LYS A 282 -10.38 -14.37 -26.04
C LYS A 282 -9.95 -13.04 -26.64
N SER A 283 -10.85 -12.35 -27.32
CA SER A 283 -10.58 -11.06 -27.94
C SER A 283 -11.38 -9.97 -27.25
N VAL A 284 -10.80 -8.79 -27.14
CA VAL A 284 -11.54 -7.57 -26.76
C VAL A 284 -11.44 -6.54 -27.86
N ILE A 285 -12.49 -5.73 -28.01
CA ILE A 285 -12.43 -4.50 -28.80
C ILE A 285 -12.41 -3.33 -27.82
N VAL A 286 -11.30 -2.59 -27.83
CA VAL A 286 -11.15 -1.33 -27.09
C VAL A 286 -11.63 -0.22 -28.01
N THR A 287 -12.71 0.45 -27.62
CA THR A 287 -13.20 1.67 -28.25
C THR A 287 -12.61 2.88 -27.52
N LEU A 288 -11.82 3.67 -28.23
CA LEU A 288 -11.03 4.77 -27.67
C LEU A 288 -11.93 5.94 -27.28
N GLY A 289 -11.62 6.66 -26.18
CA GLY A 289 -12.32 7.90 -25.83
C GLY A 289 -12.02 9.03 -26.80
N GLN A 290 -10.83 9.06 -27.39
CA GLN A 290 -10.42 9.99 -28.45
C GLN A 290 -9.90 9.25 -29.68
N GLY A 291 -10.20 9.75 -30.87
CA GLY A 291 -9.66 9.17 -32.11
C GLY A 291 -8.14 9.35 -32.22
N ILE A 292 -7.49 8.41 -32.91
CA ILE A 292 -6.09 8.50 -33.31
C ILE A 292 -5.99 9.22 -34.66
N THR A 293 -4.93 9.99 -34.86
CA THR A 293 -4.69 10.69 -36.12
C THR A 293 -4.46 9.68 -37.25
N ASN A 294 -5.11 9.85 -38.40
CA ASN A 294 -4.93 8.93 -39.52
C ASN A 294 -3.46 8.88 -39.97
N GLY A 295 -2.89 7.67 -40.08
CA GLY A 295 -1.47 7.47 -40.42
C GLY A 295 -0.52 7.43 -39.21
N ALA A 296 -1.00 7.79 -38.01
CA ALA A 296 -0.18 7.79 -36.80
C ALA A 296 0.04 6.37 -36.25
N THR A 297 0.98 6.28 -35.32
CA THR A 297 1.27 5.05 -34.58
C THR A 297 0.96 5.25 -33.11
N ALA A 298 0.42 4.22 -32.47
CA ALA A 298 0.18 4.20 -31.04
C ALA A 298 0.72 2.92 -30.39
N VAL A 299 1.09 3.02 -29.12
CA VAL A 299 1.50 1.88 -28.30
C VAL A 299 0.31 1.40 -27.49
N VAL A 300 0.04 0.10 -27.53
CA VAL A 300 -1.05 -0.54 -26.78
C VAL A 300 -0.44 -1.28 -25.60
N GLU A 301 -0.91 -0.95 -24.40
CA GLU A 301 -0.55 -1.62 -23.17
C GLU A 301 -1.77 -2.31 -22.57
N VAL A 302 -1.57 -3.55 -22.11
CA VAL A 302 -2.53 -4.24 -21.25
C VAL A 302 -1.90 -4.36 -19.87
N LYS A 303 -2.73 -4.13 -18.84
CA LYS A 303 -2.35 -4.09 -17.43
C LYS A 303 -3.14 -5.13 -16.64
N ASN A 304 -2.71 -5.34 -15.39
CA ASN A 304 -3.35 -6.17 -14.36
C ASN A 304 -3.38 -7.68 -14.65
N PHE A 305 -4.19 -8.13 -15.61
CA PHE A 305 -4.38 -9.57 -15.85
C PHE A 305 -3.50 -10.12 -16.97
N ALA A 306 -2.93 -9.25 -17.80
CA ALA A 306 -1.95 -9.59 -18.82
C ALA A 306 -1.00 -8.39 -18.99
N THR A 307 0.20 -8.44 -18.40
CA THR A 307 1.19 -7.37 -18.59
C THR A 307 1.76 -7.46 -20.01
N TYR A 308 1.38 -6.52 -20.85
CA TYR A 308 1.80 -6.47 -22.25
C TYR A 308 2.00 -5.02 -22.71
N LYS A 309 2.99 -4.81 -23.57
CA LYS A 309 3.24 -3.55 -24.24
C LYS A 309 3.63 -3.84 -25.68
N SER A 310 2.86 -3.36 -26.63
CA SER A 310 3.17 -3.52 -28.05
C SER A 310 4.33 -2.62 -28.46
N ASP A 311 4.99 -2.96 -29.58
CA ASP A 311 5.68 -1.94 -30.36
C ASP A 311 4.66 -0.91 -30.90
N ALA A 312 5.14 0.21 -31.43
CA ALA A 312 4.26 1.22 -32.02
C ALA A 312 3.48 0.61 -33.21
N VAL A 313 2.16 0.50 -33.07
CA VAL A 313 1.25 -0.07 -34.08
C VAL A 313 0.63 1.05 -34.88
N LYS A 314 0.57 0.90 -36.20
CA LYS A 314 0.06 1.94 -37.11
C LYS A 314 -1.47 1.89 -37.20
N PHE A 315 -2.11 3.03 -36.98
CA PHE A 315 -3.54 3.24 -37.16
C PHE A 315 -3.75 3.96 -38.49
N GLU A 316 -4.33 3.25 -39.45
CA GLU A 316 -4.69 3.80 -40.75
C GLU A 316 -6.10 3.42 -41.10
N ASP A 317 -6.79 4.35 -41.71
CA ASP A 317 -8.13 4.15 -42.20
C ASP A 317 -8.26 4.77 -43.59
N SER A 318 -8.67 3.92 -44.52
CA SER A 318 -8.85 4.20 -45.95
C SER A 318 -10.16 3.63 -46.47
N THR A 319 -10.99 3.09 -45.57
CA THR A 319 -12.30 2.56 -45.89
C THR A 319 -13.32 3.67 -45.79
N VAL A 320 -14.33 3.62 -46.65
CA VAL A 320 -15.45 4.57 -46.57
C VAL A 320 -16.55 3.89 -45.76
N PRO A 321 -17.17 4.56 -44.77
CA PRO A 321 -18.22 3.97 -43.96
C PRO A 321 -19.42 3.58 -44.83
N THR A 322 -19.86 2.35 -44.68
CA THR A 322 -21.01 1.79 -45.41
C THR A 322 -22.15 1.45 -44.47
N VAL A 323 -23.39 1.61 -44.95
CA VAL A 323 -24.58 1.21 -44.20
C VAL A 323 -24.77 -0.30 -44.32
N LEU A 324 -24.64 -0.99 -43.20
CA LEU A 324 -24.86 -2.43 -43.05
C LEU A 324 -26.34 -2.78 -42.98
N GLY A 325 -27.13 -1.98 -42.27
CA GLY A 325 -28.55 -2.25 -42.09
C GLY A 325 -29.30 -1.10 -41.45
N VAL A 326 -30.63 -1.18 -41.54
CA VAL A 326 -31.56 -0.24 -40.92
C VAL A 326 -32.60 -1.08 -40.18
N THR A 327 -32.76 -0.83 -38.89
CA THR A 327 -33.71 -1.53 -38.03
C THR A 327 -34.66 -0.53 -37.41
N VAL A 328 -35.93 -0.89 -37.29
CA VAL A 328 -36.93 -0.04 -36.65
C VAL A 328 -36.88 -0.30 -35.15
N SER A 329 -36.41 0.67 -34.37
CA SER A 329 -36.24 0.56 -32.93
C SER A 329 -37.47 1.03 -32.14
N GLY A 330 -38.37 1.76 -32.81
CA GLY A 330 -39.60 2.31 -32.26
C GLY A 330 -40.53 2.86 -33.35
N PRO A 331 -41.75 3.28 -33.01
CA PRO A 331 -42.72 3.81 -33.96
C PRO A 331 -42.21 5.12 -34.59
N ASN A 332 -41.39 5.88 -33.86
CA ASN A 332 -40.77 7.11 -34.32
C ASN A 332 -39.26 6.99 -34.50
N THR A 333 -38.65 5.83 -34.27
CA THR A 333 -37.20 5.70 -34.20
C THR A 333 -36.71 4.53 -35.04
N LEU A 334 -35.63 4.76 -35.79
CA LEU A 334 -34.95 3.72 -36.54
C LEU A 334 -33.44 3.85 -36.33
N THR A 335 -32.76 2.71 -36.21
CA THR A 335 -31.33 2.63 -35.97
C THR A 335 -30.63 2.15 -37.24
N VAL A 336 -29.72 2.96 -37.74
CA VAL A 336 -28.81 2.67 -38.85
C VAL A 336 -27.52 2.09 -38.27
N GLU A 337 -27.08 0.95 -38.80
CA GLU A 337 -25.80 0.35 -38.46
C GLU A 337 -24.78 0.57 -39.59
N TYR A 338 -23.59 1.03 -39.21
CA TYR A 338 -22.47 1.31 -40.10
C TYR A 338 -21.35 0.27 -39.95
N SER A 339 -20.54 0.13 -41.00
CA SER A 339 -19.39 -0.79 -41.04
C SER A 339 -18.25 -0.40 -40.10
N GLU A 340 -18.26 0.83 -39.59
CA GLU A 340 -17.25 1.39 -38.71
C GLU A 340 -17.83 2.55 -37.89
N PRO A 341 -17.14 3.00 -36.82
CA PRO A 341 -17.58 4.13 -36.02
C PRO A 341 -17.69 5.42 -36.84
N VAL A 342 -18.81 6.12 -36.66
CA VAL A 342 -19.09 7.41 -37.29
C VAL A 342 -19.18 8.51 -36.24
N GLN A 343 -19.14 9.76 -36.69
CA GLN A 343 -19.26 10.94 -35.85
C GLN A 343 -20.02 12.07 -36.57
N LEU A 344 -20.53 13.00 -35.77
CA LEU A 344 -21.12 14.24 -36.27
C LEU A 344 -20.02 15.26 -36.56
N LYS A 345 -20.25 16.08 -37.58
CA LYS A 345 -19.43 17.26 -37.84
C LYS A 345 -19.46 18.19 -36.64
N SER A 346 -18.27 18.47 -36.10
CA SER A 346 -18.13 19.39 -34.98
C SER A 346 -18.68 20.78 -35.35
N SER A 347 -19.72 21.19 -34.63
CA SER A 347 -20.38 22.50 -34.73
C SER A 347 -21.04 22.85 -33.39
N THR A 348 -21.58 24.06 -33.24
CA THR A 348 -22.34 24.45 -32.04
C THR A 348 -23.70 23.76 -31.92
N THR A 349 -24.24 23.28 -33.04
CA THR A 349 -25.57 22.66 -33.16
C THR A 349 -25.53 21.49 -34.16
N PRO A 350 -24.66 20.49 -33.95
CA PRO A 350 -24.28 19.53 -34.99
C PRO A 350 -25.45 18.66 -35.46
N VAL A 351 -26.34 18.28 -34.53
CA VAL A 351 -27.58 17.55 -34.83
C VAL A 351 -28.52 18.41 -35.68
N THR A 352 -28.79 19.64 -35.26
CA THR A 352 -29.66 20.58 -35.99
C THR A 352 -29.14 20.83 -37.41
N ASP A 353 -27.83 20.96 -37.58
CA ASP A 353 -27.20 21.18 -38.88
C ASP A 353 -27.34 19.94 -39.78
N ALA A 354 -27.12 18.73 -39.24
CA ALA A 354 -27.29 17.48 -39.98
C ALA A 354 -28.75 17.27 -40.45
N ILE A 355 -29.71 17.59 -39.58
CA ILE A 355 -31.15 17.51 -39.89
C ILE A 355 -31.53 18.54 -40.96
N SER A 356 -31.21 19.82 -40.74
CA SER A 356 -31.59 20.91 -41.64
C SER A 356 -30.86 20.88 -42.98
N GLY A 357 -29.62 20.36 -42.99
CA GLY A 357 -28.84 20.08 -44.19
C GLY A 357 -29.36 18.88 -45.00
N GLY A 358 -30.26 18.08 -44.41
CA GLY A 358 -30.89 16.93 -45.05
C GLY A 358 -29.91 15.78 -45.27
N GLU A 359 -29.07 15.45 -44.29
CA GLU A 359 -28.15 14.30 -44.34
C GLU A 359 -28.89 12.97 -44.57
N TYR A 360 -30.08 12.86 -43.97
CA TYR A 360 -30.98 11.73 -44.11
C TYR A 360 -32.35 12.20 -44.60
N LYS A 361 -33.00 11.41 -45.46
CA LYS A 361 -34.42 11.59 -45.79
C LYS A 361 -35.16 10.27 -45.67
N ILE A 362 -36.28 10.30 -44.97
CA ILE A 362 -37.16 9.14 -44.82
C ILE A 362 -38.34 9.36 -45.76
N ASP A 363 -38.56 8.41 -46.66
CA ASP A 363 -39.54 8.46 -47.75
C ASP A 363 -39.50 9.78 -48.56
N GLY A 364 -38.30 10.20 -48.94
CA GLY A 364 -38.12 11.43 -49.70
C GLY A 364 -38.36 12.72 -48.91
N GLY A 365 -38.40 12.64 -47.57
CA GLY A 365 -38.60 13.78 -46.67
C GLY A 365 -40.03 13.90 -46.13
N ASN A 366 -40.90 12.92 -46.40
CA ASN A 366 -42.26 12.89 -45.87
C ASN A 366 -42.30 12.76 -44.34
N TYR A 367 -41.28 12.14 -43.75
CA TYR A 367 -41.08 12.09 -42.30
C TYR A 367 -39.97 13.05 -41.90
N ILE A 368 -40.34 14.05 -41.09
CA ILE A 368 -39.42 15.08 -40.61
C ILE A 368 -38.56 14.48 -39.49
N LEU A 369 -37.24 14.56 -39.62
CA LEU A 369 -36.30 14.22 -38.56
C LEU A 369 -36.33 15.28 -37.46
N THR A 370 -36.40 14.83 -36.21
CA THR A 370 -36.37 15.68 -35.03
C THR A 370 -35.10 15.48 -34.21
N ASP A 371 -34.43 14.33 -34.36
CA ASP A 371 -33.20 14.04 -33.63
C ASP A 371 -32.30 13.01 -34.34
N ILE A 372 -31.00 13.09 -34.07
CA ILE A 372 -29.95 12.17 -34.54
C ILE A 372 -28.99 11.90 -33.39
N GLU A 373 -28.90 10.65 -32.96
CA GLU A 373 -28.00 10.23 -31.89
C GLU A 373 -26.99 9.20 -32.41
N ILE A 374 -25.70 9.39 -32.12
CA ILE A 374 -24.63 8.48 -32.52
C ILE A 374 -24.12 7.69 -31.32
N ASN A 375 -24.11 6.37 -31.45
CA ASN A 375 -23.46 5.44 -30.55
C ASN A 375 -22.49 4.54 -31.33
N ILE A 376 -21.22 4.95 -31.38
CA ILE A 376 -20.12 4.25 -32.08
C ILE A 376 -20.46 4.03 -33.57
N ASN A 377 -20.91 2.83 -33.94
CA ASN A 377 -21.26 2.45 -35.31
C ASN A 377 -22.78 2.42 -35.55
N LYS A 378 -23.59 2.81 -34.56
CA LYS A 378 -25.05 2.87 -34.67
C LYS A 378 -25.51 4.31 -34.58
N VAL A 379 -26.39 4.71 -35.50
CA VAL A 379 -27.03 6.03 -35.50
C VAL A 379 -28.53 5.85 -35.36
N THR A 380 -29.08 6.40 -34.29
CA THR A 380 -30.53 6.42 -34.06
C THR A 380 -31.10 7.70 -34.67
N LEU A 381 -32.07 7.54 -35.56
CA LEU A 381 -32.82 8.62 -36.17
C LEU A 381 -34.22 8.68 -35.57
N THR A 382 -34.64 9.86 -35.12
CA THR A 382 -36.00 10.09 -34.58
C THR A 382 -36.80 10.97 -35.53
N VAL A 383 -38.01 10.53 -35.89
CA VAL A 383 -38.95 11.26 -36.74
C VAL A 383 -40.12 11.84 -35.94
N GLY A 384 -40.65 12.97 -36.39
CA GLY A 384 -41.67 13.74 -35.67
C GLY A 384 -43.06 13.10 -35.65
N VAL A 385 -43.33 12.13 -36.52
CA VAL A 385 -44.59 11.36 -36.54
C VAL A 385 -44.29 9.86 -36.69
N PRO A 386 -45.13 8.97 -36.11
CA PRO A 386 -44.94 7.53 -36.22
C PRO A 386 -44.88 7.04 -37.67
N LEU A 387 -43.93 6.17 -37.97
CA LEU A 387 -43.83 5.45 -39.24
C LEU A 387 -45.04 4.53 -39.39
N THR A 388 -45.64 4.53 -40.59
CA THR A 388 -46.73 3.61 -40.92
C THR A 388 -46.23 2.16 -41.03
N GLU A 389 -47.12 1.18 -40.90
CA GLU A 389 -46.76 -0.21 -41.18
C GLU A 389 -46.54 -0.43 -42.68
N GLY A 390 -45.49 -1.17 -43.05
CA GLY A 390 -45.18 -1.49 -44.45
C GLY A 390 -43.77 -1.07 -44.88
N ALA A 391 -43.58 -0.95 -46.19
CA ALA A 391 -42.28 -0.67 -46.79
C ALA A 391 -41.95 0.83 -46.76
N HIS A 392 -40.75 1.13 -46.29
CA HIS A 392 -40.19 2.48 -46.18
C HIS A 392 -38.78 2.51 -46.75
N LYS A 393 -38.28 3.71 -47.00
CA LYS A 393 -36.89 3.92 -47.43
C LYS A 393 -36.24 5.05 -46.67
N VAL A 394 -34.97 4.87 -46.34
CA VAL A 394 -34.09 5.95 -45.88
C VAL A 394 -33.04 6.20 -46.96
N SER A 395 -32.95 7.45 -47.41
CA SER A 395 -31.86 7.91 -48.27
C SER A 395 -30.80 8.64 -47.46
N PHE A 396 -29.55 8.25 -47.69
CA PHE A 396 -28.34 8.86 -47.17
C PHE A 396 -27.84 9.81 -48.24
N GLU A 397 -27.81 11.11 -47.98
CA GLU A 397 -27.59 12.13 -49.01
C GLU A 397 -26.13 12.61 -49.07
N SER A 398 -25.26 12.13 -48.16
CA SER A 398 -23.83 12.43 -48.10
C SER A 398 -23.55 13.94 -48.06
N LYS A 399 -24.17 14.63 -47.11
CA LYS A 399 -24.04 16.10 -46.97
C LYS A 399 -22.82 16.52 -46.15
N GLY A 400 -22.07 15.54 -45.65
CA GLY A 400 -20.82 15.73 -44.93
C GLY A 400 -21.03 16.12 -43.47
N PHE A 401 -22.20 15.85 -42.91
CA PHE A 401 -22.46 16.00 -41.48
C PHE A 401 -22.17 14.70 -40.70
N ILE A 402 -22.19 13.56 -41.39
CA ILE A 402 -21.86 12.25 -40.82
C ILE A 402 -20.70 11.65 -41.62
N PHE A 403 -19.60 11.40 -40.93
CA PHE A 403 -18.37 10.82 -41.47
C PHE A 403 -17.69 9.94 -40.43
N ASP A 404 -16.74 9.13 -40.84
CA ASP A 404 -15.93 8.31 -39.94
C ASP A 404 -14.87 9.14 -39.18
N TYR A 405 -13.92 8.47 -38.53
CA TYR A 405 -12.81 9.15 -37.86
C TYR A 405 -11.65 9.54 -38.80
N ALA A 406 -11.67 9.06 -40.06
CA ALA A 406 -10.71 9.40 -41.10
C ALA A 406 -11.13 10.60 -41.96
N GLY A 407 -12.39 11.04 -41.84
CA GLY A 407 -12.98 12.13 -42.62
C GLY A 407 -13.75 11.69 -43.87
N TYR A 408 -13.98 10.39 -44.08
CA TYR A 408 -14.76 9.92 -45.23
C TYR A 408 -16.26 9.98 -44.95
N ASN A 409 -16.98 10.60 -45.89
CA ASN A 409 -18.45 10.66 -45.84
C ASN A 409 -19.05 9.34 -46.30
N VAL A 410 -20.20 9.00 -45.71
CA VAL A 410 -21.03 7.87 -46.18
C VAL A 410 -21.47 8.15 -47.61
N LEU A 411 -21.25 7.21 -48.54
CA LEU A 411 -21.68 7.38 -49.93
C LEU A 411 -23.21 7.43 -50.04
N PRO A 412 -23.76 8.22 -51.00
CA PRO A 412 -25.19 8.24 -51.22
C PRO A 412 -25.75 6.85 -51.48
N LYS A 413 -26.73 6.45 -50.66
CA LYS A 413 -27.37 5.14 -50.72
C LYS A 413 -28.84 5.31 -50.36
N THR A 414 -29.71 4.46 -50.88
CA THR A 414 -31.07 4.30 -50.37
C THR A 414 -31.21 2.88 -49.86
N VAL A 415 -31.65 2.74 -48.61
CA VAL A 415 -31.91 1.45 -47.98
C VAL A 415 -33.40 1.33 -47.73
N GLU A 416 -33.98 0.27 -48.28
CA GLU A 416 -35.36 -0.10 -48.00
C GLU A 416 -35.41 -0.86 -46.67
N PHE A 417 -36.42 -0.57 -45.86
CA PHE A 417 -36.69 -1.29 -44.62
C PHE A 417 -38.20 -1.46 -44.48
N THR A 418 -38.62 -2.48 -43.75
CA THR A 418 -40.04 -2.72 -43.47
C THR A 418 -40.31 -2.41 -42.01
N VAL A 419 -41.33 -1.60 -41.77
CA VAL A 419 -41.88 -1.35 -40.45
C VAL A 419 -42.94 -2.41 -40.20
N THR A 420 -42.68 -3.28 -39.25
CA THR A 420 -43.65 -4.21 -38.67
C THR A 420 -43.96 -3.74 -37.27
N ASN A 421 -45.24 -3.53 -36.97
CA ASN A 421 -45.65 -3.11 -35.64
C ASN A 421 -45.33 -4.18 -34.60
N ASP A 422 -44.48 -3.84 -33.64
CA ASP A 422 -44.24 -4.70 -32.50
C ASP A 422 -45.36 -4.51 -31.48
N ASN A 423 -46.11 -5.58 -31.21
CA ASN A 423 -47.23 -5.59 -30.28
C ASN A 423 -46.94 -6.44 -29.03
N THR A 424 -45.69 -6.83 -28.81
CA THR A 424 -45.31 -7.72 -27.70
C THR A 424 -44.76 -6.91 -26.53
N ALA A 425 -45.23 -7.21 -25.32
CA ALA A 425 -44.76 -6.53 -24.12
C ALA A 425 -43.25 -6.77 -23.87
N PRO A 426 -42.53 -5.81 -23.29
CA PRO A 426 -41.17 -6.02 -22.83
C PRO A 426 -41.12 -7.09 -21.72
N VAL A 427 -39.98 -7.76 -21.60
CA VAL A 427 -39.72 -8.81 -20.60
C VAL A 427 -38.45 -8.46 -19.85
N LEU A 428 -38.54 -8.46 -18.51
CA LEU A 428 -37.41 -8.20 -17.62
C LEU A 428 -36.84 -9.50 -17.08
N THR A 429 -35.52 -9.59 -17.05
CA THR A 429 -34.77 -10.74 -16.54
C THR A 429 -33.79 -10.26 -15.47
N LEU A 430 -33.62 -11.05 -14.40
CA LEU A 430 -32.70 -10.70 -13.32
C LEU A 430 -31.24 -10.81 -13.81
N LYS A 431 -30.48 -9.73 -13.67
CA LYS A 431 -29.03 -9.70 -13.94
C LYS A 431 -28.23 -9.89 -12.66
N SER A 432 -28.56 -9.13 -11.60
CA SER A 432 -27.98 -9.28 -10.26
C SER A 432 -28.92 -8.71 -9.19
N ALA A 433 -28.77 -9.16 -7.95
CA ALA A 433 -29.45 -8.61 -6.80
C ALA A 433 -28.62 -8.76 -5.53
N ASP A 434 -28.57 -7.70 -4.74
CA ASP A 434 -27.97 -7.63 -3.41
C ASP A 434 -28.95 -6.91 -2.44
N PRO A 435 -28.68 -6.82 -1.12
CA PRO A 435 -29.61 -6.19 -0.18
C PRO A 435 -29.95 -4.72 -0.47
N LYS A 436 -29.09 -3.97 -1.18
CA LYS A 436 -29.25 -2.54 -1.48
C LYS A 436 -29.63 -2.28 -2.94
N GLN A 437 -29.44 -3.21 -3.88
CA GLN A 437 -29.62 -2.95 -5.31
C GLN A 437 -30.13 -4.18 -6.10
N ILE A 438 -30.92 -3.93 -7.14
CA ILE A 438 -31.28 -4.92 -8.17
C ILE A 438 -30.93 -4.37 -9.55
N VAL A 439 -30.36 -5.21 -10.40
CA VAL A 439 -30.13 -4.92 -11.82
C VAL A 439 -30.90 -5.93 -12.67
N LEU A 440 -31.68 -5.43 -13.63
CA LEU A 440 -32.48 -6.22 -14.58
C LEU A 440 -32.06 -5.92 -16.02
N THR A 441 -32.18 -6.91 -16.89
CA THR A 441 -32.04 -6.75 -18.34
C THR A 441 -33.40 -6.92 -19.02
N SER A 442 -33.76 -5.95 -19.85
CA SER A 442 -34.92 -5.95 -20.71
C SER A 442 -34.58 -6.53 -22.08
N ASN A 443 -35.46 -7.36 -22.63
CA ASN A 443 -35.33 -7.85 -24.00
C ASN A 443 -35.52 -6.76 -25.08
N LYS A 444 -35.99 -5.57 -24.68
CA LYS A 444 -36.26 -4.43 -25.56
C LYS A 444 -35.92 -3.09 -24.88
N PRO A 445 -35.54 -2.05 -25.64
CA PRO A 445 -35.37 -0.72 -25.10
C PRO A 445 -36.66 -0.20 -24.44
N LEU A 446 -36.55 0.25 -23.19
CA LEU A 446 -37.62 0.84 -22.41
C LEU A 446 -37.62 2.37 -22.54
N LYS A 447 -38.79 2.98 -22.43
CA LYS A 447 -38.90 4.44 -22.37
C LYS A 447 -38.49 4.93 -20.98
N GLU A 448 -37.50 5.82 -20.92
CA GLU A 448 -36.95 6.32 -19.65
C GLU A 448 -38.00 6.99 -18.75
N ASP A 449 -38.83 7.87 -19.31
CA ASP A 449 -39.92 8.53 -18.57
C ASP A 449 -40.93 7.53 -17.99
N SER A 450 -41.06 6.35 -18.61
CA SER A 450 -41.99 5.33 -18.15
C SER A 450 -41.46 4.58 -16.93
N VAL A 451 -40.17 4.24 -16.91
CA VAL A 451 -39.52 3.57 -15.76
C VAL A 451 -39.34 4.51 -14.57
N LYS A 452 -39.16 5.81 -14.84
CA LYS A 452 -39.05 6.88 -13.84
C LYS A 452 -40.39 7.49 -13.45
N SER A 453 -41.51 6.95 -13.92
CA SER A 453 -42.82 7.49 -13.59
C SER A 453 -43.16 7.28 -12.11
N GLY A 454 -43.75 8.31 -11.48
CA GLY A 454 -44.31 8.21 -10.13
C GLY A 454 -45.48 7.23 -10.00
N ASN A 455 -46.00 6.66 -11.10
CA ASN A 455 -47.00 5.58 -11.06
C ASN A 455 -46.38 4.18 -10.87
N VAL A 456 -45.08 4.02 -11.14
CA VAL A 456 -44.40 2.73 -11.08
C VAL A 456 -43.89 2.44 -9.66
N ARG A 457 -44.10 1.21 -9.20
CA ARG A 457 -43.72 0.71 -7.87
C ARG A 457 -42.82 -0.50 -8.01
N TYR A 458 -41.62 -0.43 -7.44
CA TYR A 458 -40.71 -1.54 -7.29
C TYR A 458 -40.74 -1.96 -5.82
N ARG A 459 -41.33 -3.13 -5.53
CA ARG A 459 -41.54 -3.62 -4.16
C ARG A 459 -40.82 -4.93 -3.94
N HIS A 460 -40.31 -5.20 -2.73
CA HIS A 460 -39.71 -6.50 -2.43
C HIS A 460 -40.28 -7.12 -1.15
N THR A 461 -40.00 -8.41 -0.92
CA THR A 461 -40.47 -9.21 0.23
C THR A 461 -41.97 -9.43 0.21
N TYR A 462 -42.75 -8.36 0.37
CA TYR A 462 -44.21 -8.35 0.29
C TYR A 462 -44.64 -7.32 -0.74
N ASN A 463 -45.67 -7.64 -1.53
CA ASN A 463 -46.27 -6.69 -2.45
C ASN A 463 -47.13 -5.66 -1.69
N THR A 464 -46.46 -4.77 -0.94
CA THR A 464 -47.03 -3.75 -0.05
C THR A 464 -46.22 -2.45 -0.19
N ASP A 465 -46.74 -1.34 0.34
CA ASP A 465 -46.04 -0.05 0.29
C ASP A 465 -44.97 0.13 1.38
N THR A 466 -44.69 -0.90 2.18
CA THR A 466 -43.65 -0.86 3.22
C THR A 466 -42.24 -0.96 2.65
N TYR A 467 -42.05 -1.74 1.58
CA TYR A 467 -40.75 -2.10 1.01
C TYR A 467 -40.65 -1.62 -0.44
N VAL A 468 -40.90 -0.33 -0.67
CA VAL A 468 -41.14 0.24 -2.00
C VAL A 468 -40.12 1.28 -2.41
N VAL A 469 -39.79 1.29 -3.69
CA VAL A 469 -39.14 2.39 -4.41
C VAL A 469 -40.10 2.82 -5.53
N LYS A 470 -40.40 4.11 -5.62
CA LYS A 470 -41.18 4.67 -6.74
C LYS A 470 -40.24 5.00 -7.89
N GLY A 471 -40.74 4.93 -9.13
CA GLY A 471 -39.92 5.25 -10.31
C GLY A 471 -39.26 6.63 -10.26
N ASN A 472 -39.93 7.61 -9.66
CA ASN A 472 -39.43 8.98 -9.53
C ASN A 472 -38.69 9.26 -8.20
N ASP A 473 -38.44 8.25 -7.37
CA ASP A 473 -37.71 8.46 -6.13
C ASP A 473 -36.25 8.83 -6.40
N THR A 474 -35.74 9.72 -5.57
CA THR A 474 -34.35 10.18 -5.61
C THR A 474 -33.64 9.90 -4.29
N LYS A 475 -32.31 9.96 -4.31
CA LYS A 475 -31.46 9.99 -3.13
C LYS A 475 -30.45 11.13 -3.24
N THR A 476 -29.97 11.60 -2.10
CA THR A 476 -28.90 12.60 -2.05
C THR A 476 -27.56 11.89 -1.80
N VAL A 477 -26.58 12.13 -2.65
CA VAL A 477 -25.19 11.67 -2.48
C VAL A 477 -24.29 12.88 -2.69
N ASP A 478 -23.46 13.20 -1.69
CA ASP A 478 -22.50 14.32 -1.74
C ASP A 478 -23.11 15.65 -2.25
N LEU A 479 -24.29 16.01 -1.71
CA LEU A 479 -25.09 17.20 -2.05
C LEU A 479 -25.76 17.19 -3.43
N GLU A 480 -25.60 16.13 -4.23
CA GLU A 480 -26.30 15.95 -5.50
C GLU A 480 -27.54 15.08 -5.36
N THR A 481 -28.58 15.39 -6.12
CA THR A 481 -29.83 14.60 -6.16
C THR A 481 -29.79 13.66 -7.36
N ILE A 482 -29.76 12.35 -7.09
CA ILE A 482 -29.71 11.31 -8.13
C ILE A 482 -30.93 10.40 -8.08
N SER A 483 -31.33 9.86 -9.24
CA SER A 483 -32.48 8.94 -9.34
C SER A 483 -32.15 7.59 -8.69
N LYS A 484 -33.09 7.01 -7.93
CA LYS A 484 -32.96 5.63 -7.44
C LYS A 484 -33.21 4.58 -8.51
N VAL A 485 -33.84 4.97 -9.61
CA VAL A 485 -34.11 4.12 -10.77
C VAL A 485 -33.39 4.71 -11.98
N THR A 486 -32.49 3.94 -12.57
CA THR A 486 -31.70 4.36 -13.74
C THR A 486 -31.83 3.35 -14.86
N LEU A 487 -31.74 3.86 -16.09
CA LEU A 487 -31.81 3.07 -17.32
C LEU A 487 -30.53 3.33 -18.12
N THR A 488 -29.78 2.27 -18.41
CA THR A 488 -28.52 2.33 -19.16
C THR A 488 -28.58 1.38 -20.36
N ASP A 489 -27.46 1.23 -21.08
CA ASP A 489 -27.32 0.30 -22.22
C ASP A 489 -28.40 0.53 -23.29
N SER A 490 -28.54 1.79 -23.72
CA SER A 490 -29.54 2.24 -24.70
C SER A 490 -30.97 1.81 -24.35
N GLY A 491 -31.31 1.84 -23.06
CA GLY A 491 -32.66 1.58 -22.58
C GLY A 491 -32.93 0.14 -22.14
N THR A 492 -31.92 -0.74 -22.10
CA THR A 492 -32.11 -2.18 -21.86
C THR A 492 -31.69 -2.66 -20.48
N THR A 493 -30.88 -1.90 -19.74
CA THR A 493 -30.48 -2.26 -18.37
C THR A 493 -31.16 -1.34 -17.37
N LEU A 494 -31.93 -1.92 -16.45
CA LEU A 494 -32.67 -1.21 -15.41
C LEU A 494 -32.04 -1.49 -14.05
N THR A 495 -31.60 -0.43 -13.35
CA THR A 495 -31.03 -0.51 -12.01
C THR A 495 -31.96 0.15 -10.99
N ILE A 496 -32.20 -0.51 -9.86
CA ILE A 496 -33.11 -0.07 -8.81
C ILE A 496 -32.38 -0.06 -7.46
N ASP A 497 -32.37 1.09 -6.79
CA ASP A 497 -31.71 1.31 -5.51
C ASP A 497 -32.68 1.21 -4.31
N PHE A 498 -32.43 0.21 -3.47
CA PHE A 498 -33.14 -0.13 -2.25
C PHE A 498 -32.37 0.25 -0.96
N SER A 499 -31.35 1.10 -1.01
CA SER A 499 -30.50 1.44 0.16
C SER A 499 -31.28 1.99 1.37
N GLY A 500 -32.48 2.54 1.17
CA GLY A 500 -33.37 2.99 2.25
C GLY A 500 -34.42 1.95 2.72
N ASN A 501 -34.63 0.89 1.93
CA ASN A 501 -35.59 -0.19 2.15
C ASN A 501 -34.91 -1.51 1.78
N VAL A 502 -34.01 -2.00 2.63
CA VAL A 502 -33.11 -3.10 2.26
C VAL A 502 -33.83 -4.43 2.09
N ILE A 503 -33.37 -5.23 1.14
CA ILE A 503 -33.91 -6.55 0.81
C ILE A 503 -33.36 -7.58 1.81
N PRO A 504 -34.22 -8.38 2.47
CA PRO A 504 -33.77 -9.40 3.41
C PRO A 504 -33.01 -10.53 2.70
N LEU A 505 -32.14 -11.21 3.45
CA LEU A 505 -31.40 -12.37 2.98
C LEU A 505 -32.34 -13.56 2.71
N GLY A 506 -31.93 -14.42 1.78
CA GLY A 506 -32.64 -15.62 1.37
C GLY A 506 -33.59 -15.41 0.19
N ALA A 507 -34.48 -16.38 -0.02
CA ALA A 507 -35.44 -16.36 -1.10
C ALA A 507 -36.54 -15.32 -0.87
N THR A 508 -36.78 -14.48 -1.87
CA THR A 508 -37.81 -13.43 -1.86
C THR A 508 -38.25 -13.10 -3.29
N ASN A 509 -39.06 -12.07 -3.48
CA ASN A 509 -39.51 -11.62 -4.80
C ASN A 509 -39.37 -10.11 -4.95
N LEU A 510 -39.04 -9.66 -6.16
CA LEU A 510 -39.31 -8.31 -6.64
C LEU A 510 -40.68 -8.29 -7.33
N TYR A 511 -41.54 -7.36 -6.91
CA TYR A 511 -42.83 -7.07 -7.53
C TYR A 511 -42.74 -5.71 -8.23
N ILE A 512 -43.03 -5.71 -9.52
CA ILE A 512 -43.14 -4.49 -10.32
C ILE A 512 -44.63 -4.28 -10.58
N GLY A 513 -45.16 -3.17 -10.07
CA GLY A 513 -46.59 -2.84 -10.14
C GLY A 513 -46.85 -1.36 -10.38
N TYR A 514 -48.14 -1.04 -10.44
CA TYR A 514 -48.64 0.30 -10.81
C TYR A 514 -49.71 0.74 -9.81
N ASP A 515 -49.69 2.01 -9.41
CA ASP A 515 -50.71 2.57 -8.51
C ASP A 515 -52.07 2.72 -9.21
N ASP A 516 -52.05 3.29 -10.43
CA ASP A 516 -53.20 3.34 -11.33
C ASP A 516 -52.93 2.46 -12.55
N ALA A 517 -53.81 1.49 -12.80
CA ALA A 517 -53.76 0.62 -13.96
C ALA A 517 -53.93 1.39 -15.28
N ASN A 518 -54.53 2.58 -15.25
CA ASN A 518 -54.69 3.48 -16.39
C ASN A 518 -53.60 4.55 -16.48
N GLY A 519 -52.74 4.67 -15.47
CA GLY A 519 -51.62 5.61 -15.45
C GLY A 519 -50.45 5.18 -16.34
N THR A 520 -49.36 5.94 -16.32
CA THR A 520 -48.13 5.59 -17.04
C THR A 520 -47.55 4.28 -16.50
N GLN A 521 -47.44 3.26 -17.36
CA GLN A 521 -46.82 1.98 -17.03
C GLN A 521 -45.44 1.91 -17.70
N ILE A 522 -44.55 1.04 -17.21
CA ILE A 522 -43.30 0.76 -17.91
C ILE A 522 -43.67 0.27 -19.31
N GLN A 523 -43.08 0.86 -20.33
CA GLN A 523 -43.35 0.50 -21.72
C GLN A 523 -42.08 0.55 -22.55
N ASP A 524 -42.07 -0.22 -23.62
CA ASP A 524 -41.06 -0.07 -24.66
C ASP A 524 -41.29 1.20 -25.50
N LEU A 525 -40.42 1.41 -26.49
CA LEU A 525 -40.54 2.54 -27.41
C LEU A 525 -41.80 2.46 -28.29
N TRP A 526 -42.35 1.26 -28.50
CA TRP A 526 -43.59 0.99 -29.25
C TRP A 526 -44.87 1.19 -28.44
N GLY A 527 -44.75 1.50 -27.15
CA GLY A 527 -45.90 1.68 -26.26
C GLY A 527 -46.48 0.37 -25.75
N ASN A 528 -45.83 -0.78 -26.01
CA ASN A 528 -46.21 -2.03 -25.39
C ASN A 528 -45.88 -1.97 -23.91
N LYS A 529 -46.91 -2.14 -23.08
CA LYS A 529 -46.82 -1.98 -21.64
C LYS A 529 -46.37 -3.28 -20.99
N LEU A 530 -45.41 -3.19 -20.07
CA LEU A 530 -45.02 -4.28 -19.19
C LEU A 530 -46.19 -4.59 -18.24
N PRO A 531 -46.77 -5.81 -18.25
CA PRO A 531 -47.74 -6.18 -17.24
C PRO A 531 -47.08 -6.25 -15.85
N ALA A 532 -47.88 -6.09 -14.79
CA ALA A 532 -47.37 -6.27 -13.43
C ALA A 532 -46.67 -7.64 -13.31
N THR A 533 -45.44 -7.63 -12.83
CA THR A 533 -44.50 -8.76 -12.95
C THR A 533 -43.88 -9.08 -11.60
N THR A 534 -43.67 -10.37 -11.35
CA THR A 534 -42.97 -10.87 -10.17
C THR A 534 -41.70 -11.60 -10.62
N ILE A 535 -40.55 -11.20 -10.05
CA ILE A 535 -39.24 -11.78 -10.35
C ILE A 535 -38.71 -12.42 -9.06
N PRO A 536 -38.42 -13.74 -9.04
CA PRO A 536 -37.84 -14.38 -7.87
C PRO A 536 -36.41 -13.90 -7.63
N LEU A 537 -36.07 -13.65 -6.38
CA LEU A 537 -34.75 -13.23 -5.91
C LEU A 537 -34.21 -14.23 -4.90
N ASN A 538 -32.89 -14.36 -4.85
CA ASN A 538 -32.19 -15.07 -3.78
C ASN A 538 -31.00 -14.22 -3.32
N ILE A 539 -31.16 -13.53 -2.18
CA ILE A 539 -30.15 -12.60 -1.67
C ILE A 539 -29.21 -13.32 -0.72
N THR A 540 -27.92 -13.30 -1.02
CA THR A 540 -26.87 -13.82 -0.15
C THR A 540 -26.13 -12.69 0.54
N LEU A 541 -25.53 -12.98 1.70
CA LEU A 541 -24.63 -12.03 2.34
C LEU A 541 -23.37 -11.90 1.48
N ASP A 542 -22.90 -10.67 1.32
CA ASP A 542 -21.55 -10.45 0.83
C ASP A 542 -20.55 -10.76 1.94
N THR A 543 -19.71 -11.77 1.73
CA THR A 543 -18.65 -12.17 2.67
C THR A 543 -17.26 -11.90 2.10
N VAL A 544 -17.17 -11.26 0.93
CA VAL A 544 -15.90 -10.88 0.33
C VAL A 544 -15.40 -9.65 1.07
N LYS A 545 -14.15 -9.70 1.52
CA LYS A 545 -13.51 -8.56 2.16
C LYS A 545 -12.79 -7.73 1.11
N PRO A 546 -12.72 -6.40 1.27
CA PRO A 546 -11.90 -5.57 0.41
C PRO A 546 -10.43 -5.96 0.57
N THR A 547 -9.71 -6.00 -0.53
CA THR A 547 -8.27 -6.27 -0.59
C THR A 547 -7.58 -5.16 -1.34
N VAL A 548 -6.31 -4.90 -1.03
CA VAL A 548 -5.52 -3.89 -1.75
C VAL A 548 -4.98 -4.49 -3.04
N THR A 549 -5.33 -3.88 -4.17
CA THR A 549 -4.90 -4.33 -5.50
C THR A 549 -3.69 -3.55 -6.00
N GLU A 550 -3.52 -2.30 -5.56
CA GLU A 550 -2.40 -1.46 -5.94
C GLU A 550 -2.08 -0.47 -4.81
N VAL A 551 -0.80 -0.22 -4.59
CA VAL A 551 -0.31 0.93 -3.85
C VAL A 551 0.71 1.61 -4.74
N LYS A 552 0.68 2.94 -4.84
CA LYS A 552 1.68 3.69 -5.61
C LYS A 552 1.90 5.09 -5.05
N PHE A 553 3.14 5.55 -5.11
CA PHE A 553 3.43 6.97 -4.87
C PHE A 553 3.09 7.79 -6.11
N ASP A 554 2.25 8.80 -5.93
CA ASP A 554 1.91 9.73 -7.01
C ASP A 554 3.00 10.82 -7.13
N ASN A 555 3.47 11.32 -5.99
CA ASN A 555 4.53 12.32 -5.87
C ASN A 555 5.15 12.28 -4.45
N THR A 556 6.02 13.24 -4.11
CA THR A 556 6.69 13.33 -2.80
C THR A 556 5.73 13.58 -1.63
N LEU A 557 4.45 13.93 -1.88
CA LEU A 557 3.47 14.26 -0.83
C LEU A 557 2.20 13.42 -0.90
N GLN A 558 2.10 12.48 -1.85
CA GLN A 558 0.87 11.71 -2.08
C GLN A 558 1.13 10.25 -2.45
N LEU A 559 0.27 9.37 -1.92
CA LEU A 559 0.24 7.94 -2.23
C LEU A 559 -1.21 7.53 -2.51
N THR A 560 -1.44 6.75 -3.56
CA THR A 560 -2.75 6.18 -3.90
C THR A 560 -2.79 4.71 -3.55
N VAL A 561 -3.87 4.29 -2.89
CA VAL A 561 -4.23 2.90 -2.62
C VAL A 561 -5.49 2.55 -3.41
N VAL A 562 -5.46 1.44 -4.14
CA VAL A 562 -6.61 0.92 -4.89
C VAL A 562 -7.05 -0.40 -4.27
N PHE A 563 -8.36 -0.57 -4.11
CA PHE A 563 -8.98 -1.72 -3.48
C PHE A 563 -9.79 -2.55 -4.49
N SER A 564 -10.04 -3.82 -4.16
CA SER A 564 -10.77 -4.77 -5.02
C SER A 564 -12.23 -4.43 -5.24
N GLU A 565 -12.82 -3.59 -4.39
CA GLU A 565 -14.24 -3.27 -4.38
C GLU A 565 -14.53 -1.89 -3.78
N LYS A 566 -15.79 -1.49 -3.89
CA LYS A 566 -16.30 -0.21 -3.39
C LYS A 566 -16.16 -0.15 -1.87
N LEU A 567 -15.68 0.98 -1.37
CA LEU A 567 -15.38 1.16 0.05
C LEU A 567 -16.44 1.95 0.80
N ASN A 568 -16.59 1.63 2.08
CA ASN A 568 -17.29 2.48 3.03
C ASN A 568 -16.46 3.73 3.30
N LYS A 569 -17.01 4.90 2.93
CA LYS A 569 -16.36 6.21 3.05
C LYS A 569 -15.78 6.49 4.44
N ALA A 570 -16.53 6.23 5.50
CA ALA A 570 -16.07 6.54 6.86
C ALA A 570 -14.83 5.70 7.25
N SER A 571 -14.78 4.43 6.85
CA SER A 571 -13.60 3.59 7.10
C SER A 571 -12.43 3.90 6.17
N ALA A 572 -12.70 4.29 4.92
CA ALA A 572 -11.68 4.61 3.93
C ALA A 572 -11.00 5.97 4.19
N GLU A 573 -11.73 6.92 4.77
CA GLU A 573 -11.21 8.25 5.10
C GLU A 573 -10.62 8.34 6.53
N ASP A 574 -10.65 7.24 7.29
CA ASP A 574 -9.99 7.16 8.59
C ASP A 574 -8.49 6.98 8.42
N LYS A 575 -7.73 8.06 8.60
CA LYS A 575 -6.25 8.03 8.55
C LYS A 575 -5.61 7.02 9.50
N GLY A 576 -6.29 6.62 10.59
CA GLY A 576 -5.79 5.61 11.53
C GLY A 576 -5.65 4.21 10.93
N ASN A 577 -6.29 3.98 9.79
CA ASN A 577 -6.22 2.73 9.04
C ASN A 577 -4.97 2.59 8.16
N TYR A 578 -4.13 3.65 8.07
CA TYR A 578 -2.97 3.70 7.19
C TYR A 578 -1.70 4.04 7.99
N VAL A 579 -0.74 3.12 8.01
CA VAL A 579 0.56 3.32 8.66
C VAL A 579 1.67 3.17 7.63
N ILE A 580 2.44 4.23 7.42
CA ILE A 580 3.58 4.26 6.51
C ILE A 580 4.84 4.39 7.36
N LYS A 581 5.83 3.55 7.12
CA LYS A 581 7.15 3.59 7.78
C LYS A 581 8.25 3.70 6.75
N ASP A 582 9.27 4.50 7.02
CA ASP A 582 10.49 4.51 6.21
C ASP A 582 11.38 3.27 6.49
N SER A 583 12.51 3.18 5.82
CA SER A 583 13.47 2.08 5.97
C SER A 583 14.13 1.99 7.35
N ALA A 584 14.08 3.06 8.15
CA ALA A 584 14.54 3.09 9.53
C ALA A 584 13.42 2.71 10.53
N GLY A 585 12.20 2.44 10.05
CA GLY A 585 11.04 2.12 10.86
C GLY A 585 10.35 3.34 11.47
N LYS A 586 10.75 4.58 11.12
CA LYS A 586 10.08 5.81 11.55
C LYS A 586 8.72 5.90 10.85
N VAL A 587 7.67 6.13 11.63
CA VAL A 587 6.32 6.33 11.12
C VAL A 587 6.21 7.70 10.45
N ILE A 588 5.79 7.73 9.20
CA ILE A 588 5.47 8.95 8.46
C ILE A 588 4.01 9.31 8.72
N ALA A 589 3.76 10.54 9.15
CA ALA A 589 2.43 10.99 9.51
C ALA A 589 1.53 11.17 8.27
N VAL A 590 0.45 10.40 8.19
CA VAL A 590 -0.64 10.60 7.21
C VAL A 590 -1.51 11.76 7.67
N THR A 591 -1.57 12.83 6.89
CA THR A 591 -2.35 14.03 7.22
C THR A 591 -3.76 14.02 6.64
N GLY A 592 -3.97 13.26 5.57
CA GLY A 592 -5.30 13.04 4.99
C GLY A 592 -5.41 11.66 4.33
N ALA A 593 -6.62 11.10 4.39
CA ALA A 593 -7.04 9.94 3.61
C ALA A 593 -8.37 10.31 2.96
N THR A 594 -8.43 10.33 1.64
CA THR A 594 -9.60 10.79 0.88
C THR A 594 -10.06 9.69 -0.06
N LEU A 595 -11.32 9.27 0.07
CA LEU A 595 -11.94 8.37 -0.91
C LEU A 595 -12.17 9.15 -2.21
N VAL A 596 -11.54 8.70 -3.29
CA VAL A 596 -11.67 9.36 -4.60
C VAL A 596 -13.09 9.14 -5.10
N ASN A 597 -13.80 10.24 -5.38
CA ASN A 597 -15.15 10.22 -5.90
C ASN A 597 -15.15 9.94 -7.41
N ASP A 598 -14.92 8.68 -7.77
CA ASP A 598 -15.09 8.14 -9.12
C ASP A 598 -16.21 7.09 -9.15
N ASP A 599 -16.61 6.59 -10.33
CA ASP A 599 -17.69 5.60 -10.46
C ASP A 599 -17.42 4.28 -9.69
N SER A 600 -16.14 3.99 -9.39
CA SER A 600 -15.72 2.77 -8.68
C SER A 600 -15.68 2.91 -7.16
N LEU A 601 -15.46 4.12 -6.63
CA LEU A 601 -15.37 4.40 -5.18
C LEU A 601 -14.47 3.40 -4.43
N ASN A 602 -13.35 3.01 -5.05
CA ASN A 602 -12.41 2.00 -4.54
C ASN A 602 -10.97 2.50 -4.39
N LYS A 603 -10.75 3.81 -4.48
CA LYS A 603 -9.41 4.42 -4.39
C LYS A 603 -9.32 5.38 -3.23
N VAL A 604 -8.26 5.26 -2.44
CA VAL A 604 -7.97 6.21 -1.36
C VAL A 604 -6.67 6.91 -1.66
N GLN A 605 -6.70 8.24 -1.66
CA GLN A 605 -5.51 9.07 -1.77
C GLN A 605 -5.06 9.50 -0.36
N LEU A 606 -3.83 9.15 -0.02
CA LEU A 606 -3.16 9.52 1.21
C LEU A 606 -2.29 10.75 0.96
N ALA A 607 -2.28 11.67 1.92
CA ALA A 607 -1.48 12.90 1.90
C ALA A 607 -0.48 12.95 3.06
N PHE A 608 0.68 13.55 2.81
CA PHE A 608 1.76 13.78 3.78
C PHE A 608 2.10 15.28 3.88
N THR A 609 2.69 15.70 5.00
CA THR A 609 3.23 17.08 5.15
C THR A 609 4.69 17.18 4.74
N GLU A 610 5.48 16.16 5.09
CA GLU A 610 6.91 16.09 4.76
C GLU A 610 7.09 15.40 3.41
N GLU A 611 7.96 15.96 2.56
CA GLU A 611 8.32 15.33 1.30
C GLU A 611 8.99 13.99 1.57
N LEU A 612 8.44 12.94 0.96
CA LEU A 612 9.00 11.61 0.96
C LEU A 612 10.27 11.59 0.11
N GLY A 613 11.40 11.30 0.75
CA GLY A 613 12.67 11.06 0.07
C GLY A 613 12.72 9.71 -0.62
N GLY A 614 13.80 9.45 -1.35
CA GLY A 614 14.03 8.14 -1.96
C GLY A 614 14.25 7.05 -0.92
N GLY A 615 13.77 5.84 -1.19
CA GLY A 615 13.99 4.70 -0.31
C GLY A 615 12.84 3.71 -0.28
N SER A 616 12.95 2.77 0.65
CA SER A 616 11.94 1.73 0.87
C SER A 616 10.98 2.16 1.96
N TYR A 617 9.68 2.01 1.71
CA TYR A 617 8.61 2.31 2.64
C TYR A 617 7.79 1.06 2.90
N THR A 618 7.50 0.79 4.16
CA THR A 618 6.54 -0.25 4.57
C THR A 618 5.18 0.39 4.74
N ILE A 619 4.18 -0.12 4.05
CA ILE A 619 2.78 0.33 4.10
C ILE A 619 1.98 -0.77 4.78
N GLU A 620 1.35 -0.43 5.90
CA GLU A 620 0.37 -1.26 6.61
C GLU A 620 -1.01 -0.62 6.48
N ILE A 621 -1.99 -1.38 6.03
CA ILE A 621 -3.39 -0.92 5.88
C ILE A 621 -4.30 -1.92 6.57
N LYS A 622 -5.20 -1.43 7.43
CA LYS A 622 -6.15 -2.27 8.18
C LYS A 622 -7.44 -1.52 8.43
N GLY A 623 -8.52 -2.22 8.79
CA GLY A 623 -9.76 -1.57 9.27
C GLY A 623 -10.61 -0.87 8.21
N VAL A 624 -10.12 -0.74 6.98
CA VAL A 624 -10.90 -0.30 5.82
C VAL A 624 -11.95 -1.35 5.49
N LYS A 625 -13.18 -0.92 5.20
CA LYS A 625 -14.32 -1.80 4.95
C LYS A 625 -14.94 -1.53 3.60
N ASP A 626 -15.61 -2.54 3.05
CA ASP A 626 -16.42 -2.40 1.83
C ASP A 626 -17.70 -1.58 2.10
N ASP A 627 -18.44 -1.22 1.05
CA ASP A 627 -19.78 -0.62 1.15
C ASP A 627 -20.92 -1.67 1.10
N ALA A 628 -20.66 -2.92 1.50
CA ALA A 628 -21.71 -3.94 1.57
C ALA A 628 -22.78 -3.60 2.64
N PHE A 629 -23.84 -4.41 2.71
CA PHE A 629 -24.89 -4.22 3.72
C PHE A 629 -24.38 -4.47 5.14
N VAL A 630 -23.64 -5.55 5.33
CA VAL A 630 -22.80 -5.77 6.51
C VAL A 630 -21.39 -5.48 6.04
N ASN A 631 -20.77 -4.41 6.55
CA ASN A 631 -19.47 -3.99 6.05
C ASN A 631 -18.39 -4.99 6.47
N ASN A 632 -17.68 -5.58 5.51
CA ASN A 632 -16.59 -6.50 5.80
C ASN A 632 -15.29 -5.70 5.89
N ALA A 633 -14.58 -5.84 7.01
CA ALA A 633 -13.27 -5.22 7.17
C ALA A 633 -12.21 -6.05 6.44
N MET A 634 -11.30 -5.38 5.74
CA MET A 634 -10.12 -6.01 5.15
C MET A 634 -9.27 -6.69 6.21
N ASP A 635 -8.58 -7.74 5.81
CA ASP A 635 -7.44 -8.25 6.57
C ASP A 635 -6.27 -7.28 6.46
N THR A 636 -5.37 -7.28 7.45
CA THR A 636 -4.21 -6.38 7.45
C THR A 636 -3.36 -6.63 6.21
N TYR A 637 -3.24 -5.61 5.38
CA TYR A 637 -2.34 -5.59 4.23
C TYR A 637 -1.00 -5.00 4.67
N THR A 638 0.10 -5.66 4.30
CA THR A 638 1.45 -5.12 4.46
C THR A 638 2.20 -5.28 3.15
N SER A 639 2.85 -4.21 2.69
CA SER A 639 3.71 -4.24 1.51
C SER A 639 4.87 -3.28 1.67
N THR A 640 5.96 -3.59 0.97
CA THR A 640 7.12 -2.72 0.88
C THR A 640 7.19 -2.14 -0.53
N LEU A 641 7.26 -0.81 -0.63
CA LEU A 641 7.40 -0.10 -1.90
C LEU A 641 8.67 0.74 -1.90
N ASN A 642 9.38 0.72 -3.03
CA ASN A 642 10.50 1.62 -3.25
C ASN A 642 10.00 2.88 -3.96
N PHE A 643 10.38 4.03 -3.43
CA PHE A 643 10.16 5.33 -4.04
C PHE A 643 11.50 5.88 -4.54
N THR A 644 11.54 6.31 -5.79
CA THR A 644 12.71 7.02 -6.32
C THR A 644 12.74 8.42 -5.75
N ASP A 645 13.91 8.87 -5.32
CA ASP A 645 14.06 10.22 -4.80
C ASP A 645 13.69 11.27 -5.84
N LYS A 646 12.82 12.20 -5.45
CA LYS A 646 12.40 13.35 -6.25
C LYS A 646 12.59 14.66 -5.48
N VAL A 647 13.14 14.61 -4.27
CA VAL A 647 13.44 15.79 -3.47
C VAL A 647 14.68 16.45 -4.07
N ALA A 648 14.62 17.77 -4.26
CA ALA A 648 15.74 18.50 -4.86
C ALA A 648 16.73 18.97 -3.78
N PRO A 649 18.05 18.82 -3.99
CA PRO A 649 19.04 19.24 -3.02
C PRO A 649 19.06 20.76 -2.83
N LYS A 650 19.39 21.18 -1.61
CA LYS A 650 19.52 22.58 -1.19
C LYS A 650 20.88 22.81 -0.57
N VAL A 651 21.47 23.98 -0.80
CA VAL A 651 22.66 24.42 -0.05
C VAL A 651 22.20 25.01 1.28
N THR A 652 22.72 24.51 2.40
CA THR A 652 22.41 25.02 3.74
C THR A 652 23.28 26.24 4.04
N VAL A 653 22.96 27.37 3.40
CA VAL A 653 23.74 28.61 3.42
C VAL A 653 24.09 29.11 4.83
N ALA A 654 23.16 28.97 5.78
CA ALA A 654 23.36 29.40 7.17
C ALA A 654 24.42 28.57 7.92
N SER A 655 24.72 27.36 7.44
CA SER A 655 25.71 26.44 8.01
C SER A 655 27.06 26.49 7.27
N ALA A 656 27.18 27.31 6.21
CA ALA A 656 28.45 27.48 5.52
C ALA A 656 29.45 28.25 6.40
N ARG A 657 30.70 27.77 6.46
CA ARG A 657 31.76 28.32 7.33
C ARG A 657 33.04 28.56 6.56
N ILE A 658 33.87 29.50 7.02
CA ILE A 658 35.18 29.81 6.44
C ILE A 658 36.25 29.99 7.53
N VAL A 659 37.43 29.45 7.31
CA VAL A 659 38.67 29.72 8.06
C VAL A 659 39.68 30.37 7.13
N ILE A 660 40.24 31.52 7.52
CA ILE A 660 41.37 32.14 6.83
C ILE A 660 42.64 31.79 7.62
N SER A 661 43.62 31.21 6.93
CA SER A 661 44.85 30.67 7.51
C SER A 661 46.07 31.06 6.68
N LYS A 662 47.23 30.59 7.14
CA LYS A 662 48.47 30.68 6.38
C LYS A 662 48.41 29.80 5.12
N ASP A 663 49.07 30.22 4.04
CA ASP A 663 49.35 29.37 2.88
C ASP A 663 50.46 28.33 3.17
N SER A 664 50.79 27.53 2.17
CA SER A 664 51.86 26.54 2.24
C SER A 664 53.26 27.16 2.42
N ALA A 665 53.42 28.44 2.12
CA ALA A 665 54.64 29.22 2.33
C ALA A 665 54.65 29.97 3.68
N ASN A 666 53.69 29.67 4.57
CA ASN A 666 53.54 30.24 5.90
C ASN A 666 53.16 31.74 5.93
N ASN A 667 52.68 32.30 4.81
CA ASN A 667 52.20 33.67 4.70
C ASN A 667 50.79 33.77 5.29
N ALA A 668 50.58 34.70 6.22
CA ALA A 668 49.28 34.93 6.84
C ALA A 668 48.21 35.36 5.81
N ASP A 669 46.99 34.90 6.05
CA ASP A 669 45.77 35.28 5.34
C ASP A 669 45.77 34.99 3.83
N LYS A 670 46.62 34.07 3.37
CA LYS A 670 46.73 33.68 1.95
C LYS A 670 45.95 32.43 1.58
N LYS A 671 45.36 31.74 2.55
CA LYS A 671 44.54 30.55 2.33
C LYS A 671 43.17 30.72 2.98
N ALA A 672 42.10 30.40 2.26
CA ALA A 672 40.75 30.32 2.80
C ALA A 672 40.20 28.91 2.62
N SER A 673 39.78 28.26 3.71
CA SER A 673 39.10 26.96 3.67
C SER A 673 37.63 27.18 3.97
N ILE A 674 36.75 26.78 3.05
CA ILE A 674 35.30 27.01 3.10
C ILE A 674 34.59 25.66 3.17
N TYR A 675 33.67 25.51 4.12
CA TYR A 675 32.77 24.38 4.26
C TYR A 675 31.39 24.76 3.74
N ILE A 676 30.86 23.97 2.79
CA ILE A 676 29.52 24.15 2.22
C ILE A 676 28.73 22.86 2.40
N PRO A 677 27.72 22.85 3.29
CA PRO A 677 26.80 21.72 3.46
C PRO A 677 25.62 21.74 2.48
N PHE A 678 25.08 20.56 2.23
CA PHE A 678 23.88 20.30 1.42
C PHE A 678 22.81 19.59 2.27
N SER A 679 21.54 19.70 1.87
CA SER A 679 20.41 19.05 2.56
C SER A 679 20.40 17.52 2.43
N GLU A 680 21.15 16.97 1.49
CA GLU A 680 21.19 15.54 1.20
C GLU A 680 22.54 15.12 0.60
N GLN A 681 22.69 13.82 0.34
CA GLN A 681 23.90 13.29 -0.25
C GLN A 681 24.00 13.66 -1.72
N MET A 682 25.10 14.32 -2.09
CA MET A 682 25.34 14.78 -3.45
C MET A 682 26.04 13.71 -4.28
N ASP A 683 25.82 13.73 -5.61
CA ASP A 683 26.65 12.98 -6.56
C ASP A 683 28.07 13.59 -6.57
N PRO A 684 29.08 12.85 -6.08
CA PRO A 684 30.45 13.36 -5.96
C PRO A 684 31.06 13.71 -7.33
N THR A 685 30.55 13.15 -8.43
CA THR A 685 31.02 13.49 -9.79
C THR A 685 30.60 14.89 -10.22
N THR A 686 29.56 15.44 -9.59
CA THR A 686 29.12 16.82 -9.82
C THR A 686 29.75 17.82 -8.85
N LEU A 687 30.37 17.37 -7.76
CA LEU A 687 31.08 18.22 -6.79
C LEU A 687 32.50 18.55 -7.26
N VAL A 688 32.60 19.16 -8.44
CA VAL A 688 33.87 19.49 -9.12
C VAL A 688 34.04 20.99 -9.31
N LYS A 689 35.29 21.46 -9.47
CA LYS A 689 35.63 22.90 -9.62
C LYS A 689 34.73 23.66 -10.62
N ALA A 690 34.37 23.03 -11.74
CA ALA A 690 33.57 23.66 -12.80
C ALA A 690 32.17 24.11 -12.33
N ASN A 691 31.67 23.51 -11.26
CA ASN A 691 30.35 23.78 -10.68
C ASN A 691 30.39 24.79 -9.52
N PHE A 692 31.57 25.35 -9.24
CA PHE A 692 31.76 26.38 -8.22
C PHE A 692 32.47 27.60 -8.81
N MET A 693 32.08 28.78 -8.35
CA MET A 693 32.73 30.04 -8.68
C MET A 693 33.04 30.81 -7.40
N LYS A 694 34.07 31.65 -7.42
CA LYS A 694 34.44 32.54 -6.32
C LYS A 694 34.23 33.99 -6.70
N ALA A 695 33.84 34.83 -5.75
CA ALA A 695 33.97 36.27 -5.84
C ALA A 695 34.74 36.76 -4.61
N ILE A 696 35.80 37.54 -4.85
CA ILE A 696 36.66 38.09 -3.78
C ILE A 696 36.64 39.61 -3.87
N GLY A 697 36.16 40.28 -2.84
CA GLY A 697 36.01 41.73 -2.79
C GLY A 697 34.75 42.14 -2.01
N ASP A 698 34.50 43.45 -1.91
CA ASP A 698 33.30 43.96 -1.26
C ASP A 698 32.03 43.45 -1.99
N PRO A 699 31.15 42.67 -1.34
CA PRO A 699 29.93 42.16 -1.95
C PRO A 699 28.99 43.25 -2.48
N LEU A 700 29.09 44.48 -1.96
CA LEU A 700 28.29 45.62 -2.39
C LEU A 700 28.91 46.38 -3.58
N SER A 701 30.15 46.06 -3.96
CA SER A 701 30.81 46.66 -5.12
C SER A 701 30.35 46.01 -6.42
N ILE A 702 30.02 46.84 -7.41
CA ILE A 702 29.67 46.39 -8.77
C ILE A 702 30.84 45.73 -9.52
N ASP A 703 32.07 45.97 -9.05
CA ASP A 703 33.28 45.36 -9.60
C ASP A 703 33.51 43.93 -9.09
N THR A 704 32.85 43.52 -8.00
CA THR A 704 32.95 42.17 -7.44
C THR A 704 32.13 41.20 -8.28
N LYS A 705 32.80 40.43 -9.13
CA LYS A 705 32.18 39.45 -10.04
C LYS A 705 32.58 38.03 -9.66
N PHE A 706 31.65 37.11 -9.84
CA PHE A 706 31.97 35.69 -9.76
C PHE A 706 32.84 35.26 -10.94
N VAL A 707 33.94 34.59 -10.63
CA VAL A 707 34.88 34.00 -11.58
C VAL A 707 35.05 32.51 -11.26
N ALA A 708 35.46 31.72 -12.24
CA ALA A 708 35.76 30.30 -12.02
C ALA A 708 36.87 30.12 -10.96
N LEU A 709 36.86 28.97 -10.27
CA LEU A 709 37.96 28.57 -9.39
C LEU A 709 39.25 28.38 -10.22
N GLY A 710 40.37 28.87 -9.69
CA GLY A 710 41.68 28.80 -10.34
C GLY A 710 42.41 27.48 -10.10
N ASP A 711 43.61 27.37 -10.67
CA ASP A 711 44.43 26.16 -10.61
C ASP A 711 44.83 25.79 -9.17
N ASN A 712 45.16 26.80 -8.35
CA ASN A 712 45.55 26.62 -6.94
C ASN A 712 44.37 26.38 -5.98
N ASP A 713 43.14 26.60 -6.43
CA ASP A 713 41.97 26.31 -5.60
C ASP A 713 41.70 24.79 -5.59
N THR A 714 40.97 24.26 -4.62
CA THR A 714 40.54 22.85 -4.63
C THR A 714 39.11 22.71 -4.15
N VAL A 715 38.45 21.64 -4.57
CA VAL A 715 37.09 21.26 -4.17
C VAL A 715 37.17 19.80 -3.76
N THR A 716 36.87 19.51 -2.50
CA THR A 716 36.99 18.17 -1.92
C THR A 716 35.65 17.79 -1.28
N PRO A 717 34.89 16.85 -1.85
CA PRO A 717 33.70 16.30 -1.22
C PRO A 717 34.04 15.64 0.12
N ALA A 718 33.17 15.81 1.11
CA ALA A 718 33.25 15.01 2.33
C ALA A 718 32.92 13.54 2.03
N ALA A 719 33.43 12.62 2.84
CA ALA A 719 33.21 11.18 2.65
C ALA A 719 31.72 10.77 2.74
N ASP A 720 30.92 11.53 3.48
CA ASP A 720 29.46 11.36 3.57
C ASP A 720 28.69 11.92 2.36
N GLY A 721 29.36 12.62 1.44
CA GLY A 721 28.76 13.27 0.28
C GLY A 721 27.80 14.42 0.60
N LYS A 722 27.61 14.80 1.87
CA LYS A 722 26.65 15.85 2.30
C LYS A 722 27.26 17.24 2.38
N SER A 723 28.55 17.38 2.05
CA SER A 723 29.23 18.66 2.08
C SER A 723 30.47 18.66 1.20
N VAL A 724 30.99 19.85 0.94
CA VAL A 724 32.25 20.05 0.23
C VAL A 724 33.13 21.03 0.98
N THR A 725 34.44 20.78 0.95
CA THR A 725 35.46 21.73 1.38
C THR A 725 36.10 22.37 0.16
N ILE A 726 36.01 23.68 0.06
CA ILE A 726 36.66 24.48 -0.97
C ILE A 726 37.85 25.17 -0.35
N VAL A 727 39.05 24.99 -0.90
CA VAL A 727 40.24 25.72 -0.46
C VAL A 727 40.60 26.72 -1.55
N LEU A 728 40.68 27.99 -1.20
CA LEU A 728 41.17 29.06 -2.06
C LEU A 728 42.58 29.44 -1.62
N ASP A 729 43.52 29.55 -2.56
CA ASP A 729 44.92 29.89 -2.28
C ASP A 729 45.37 31.04 -3.19
N LYS A 730 46.03 32.06 -2.60
CA LYS A 730 46.48 33.27 -3.29
C LYS A 730 47.97 33.49 -3.12
N ASN A 731 48.63 33.78 -4.24
CA ASN A 731 50.06 34.11 -4.24
C ASN A 731 50.39 35.54 -3.77
N ALA A 732 49.45 36.51 -3.85
CA ALA A 732 49.76 37.93 -3.65
C ALA A 732 48.78 38.72 -2.76
N ASP A 733 47.46 38.50 -2.81
CA ASP A 733 46.49 39.25 -1.95
C ASP A 733 46.05 38.47 -0.72
N ALA A 734 45.70 39.17 0.36
CA ALA A 734 45.11 38.56 1.55
C ALA A 734 43.60 38.32 1.37
N PHE A 735 43.07 37.29 2.02
CA PHE A 735 41.63 37.07 2.17
C PHE A 735 41.08 37.86 3.36
N VAL A 736 39.84 38.30 3.23
CA VAL A 736 39.06 38.96 4.29
C VAL A 736 37.73 38.22 4.42
N TYR A 737 37.33 37.84 5.64
CA TYR A 737 36.17 36.96 5.90
C TYR A 737 34.90 37.40 5.15
N ASP A 738 34.51 38.68 5.29
CA ASP A 738 33.29 39.21 4.70
C ASP A 738 33.35 39.49 3.19
N GLN A 739 34.52 39.26 2.57
CA GLN A 739 34.79 39.52 1.15
C GLN A 739 34.93 38.24 0.33
N VAL A 740 34.65 37.06 0.90
CA VAL A 740 34.68 35.78 0.17
C VAL A 740 33.26 35.30 -0.06
N GLN A 741 32.90 35.05 -1.33
CA GLN A 741 31.63 34.46 -1.72
C GLN A 741 31.87 33.27 -2.65
N ILE A 742 31.03 32.25 -2.52
CA ILE A 742 31.01 31.08 -3.41
C ILE A 742 29.65 31.02 -4.10
N LYS A 743 29.64 30.75 -5.40
CA LYS A 743 28.42 30.42 -6.14
C LYS A 743 28.48 28.95 -6.52
N VAL A 744 27.40 28.23 -6.23
CA VAL A 744 27.23 26.79 -6.49
C VAL A 744 26.17 26.63 -7.57
N GLY A 745 26.42 25.79 -8.58
CA GLY A 745 25.43 25.48 -9.62
C GLY A 745 25.73 24.16 -10.31
N LEU A 746 24.77 23.61 -11.05
CA LEU A 746 24.93 22.37 -11.84
C LEU A 746 25.38 21.13 -11.04
N VAL A 747 25.20 21.14 -9.72
CA VAL A 747 25.37 19.96 -8.86
C VAL A 747 24.07 19.16 -8.79
N LYS A 748 24.20 17.85 -8.56
CA LYS A 748 23.07 16.92 -8.43
C LYS A 748 23.21 16.07 -7.17
N ASP A 749 22.08 15.61 -6.66
CA ASP A 749 22.07 14.52 -5.69
C ASP A 749 22.44 13.17 -6.35
N VAL A 750 22.53 12.11 -5.55
CA VAL A 750 22.80 10.73 -6.01
C VAL A 750 21.70 10.19 -6.94
N ALA A 751 20.46 10.68 -6.82
CA ALA A 751 19.32 10.29 -7.65
C ALA A 751 19.24 11.07 -8.98
N GLY A 752 20.07 12.09 -9.16
CA GLY A 752 20.14 12.94 -10.34
C GLY A 752 19.29 14.21 -10.29
N ASN A 753 18.62 14.53 -9.17
CA ASN A 753 17.88 15.78 -9.01
C ASN A 753 18.85 16.95 -8.92
N THR A 754 18.54 18.05 -9.60
CA THR A 754 19.33 19.28 -9.58
C THR A 754 18.98 20.16 -8.38
N LEU A 755 19.87 21.09 -8.00
CA LEU A 755 19.58 22.10 -6.97
C LEU A 755 18.19 22.74 -7.15
N ALA A 756 17.45 22.90 -6.04
CA ALA A 756 16.13 23.50 -6.03
C ALA A 756 16.09 24.93 -6.65
N THR A 757 17.19 25.67 -6.54
CA THR A 757 17.32 27.04 -7.08
C THR A 757 18.10 27.11 -8.40
N TYR A 758 18.52 25.97 -8.96
CA TYR A 758 19.49 25.80 -10.07
C TYR A 758 20.91 26.36 -9.81
N VAL A 759 21.01 27.51 -9.14
CA VAL A 759 22.24 28.19 -8.69
C VAL A 759 22.00 28.80 -7.30
N GLN A 760 23.01 28.78 -6.44
CA GLN A 760 22.95 29.37 -5.10
C GLN A 760 24.24 30.13 -4.77
N ASP A 761 24.08 31.38 -4.33
CA ASP A 761 25.19 32.19 -3.81
C ASP A 761 25.31 31.97 -2.30
N VAL A 762 26.55 31.83 -1.83
CA VAL A 762 26.91 31.48 -0.46
C VAL A 762 27.92 32.49 0.05
N LYS A 763 27.55 33.22 1.10
CA LYS A 763 28.48 34.01 1.91
C LYS A 763 28.77 33.23 3.20
N PRO A 764 29.89 32.49 3.29
CA PRO A 764 30.19 31.69 4.47
C PRO A 764 30.49 32.59 5.68
N ALA A 765 29.98 32.20 6.84
CA ALA A 765 30.29 32.89 8.10
C ALA A 765 31.68 32.48 8.62
N LYS A 766 32.35 33.35 9.39
CA LYS A 766 33.58 32.97 10.08
C LYS A 766 33.35 31.70 10.90
N ASP A 767 34.24 30.74 10.77
CA ASP A 767 34.14 29.48 11.47
C ASP A 767 34.27 29.68 12.98
N ALA A 768 33.29 29.13 13.69
CA ALA A 768 33.16 29.13 15.13
C ALA A 768 32.25 27.95 15.49
N ILE A 769 32.44 27.42 16.70
CA ILE A 769 31.60 26.35 17.22
C ILE A 769 31.28 26.64 18.68
N LYS A 770 30.02 26.49 19.05
CA LYS A 770 29.46 26.70 20.39
C LYS A 770 28.43 25.61 20.72
N ILE A 771 28.09 25.49 22.01
CA ILE A 771 26.91 24.74 22.42
C ILE A 771 25.67 25.50 21.93
N GLU A 772 24.77 24.81 21.24
CA GLU A 772 23.47 25.34 20.82
C GLU A 772 22.35 24.87 21.76
N LYS A 773 22.38 23.59 22.16
CA LYS A 773 21.33 22.99 22.99
C LYS A 773 21.88 21.88 23.87
N VAL A 774 21.34 21.76 25.08
CA VAL A 774 21.58 20.62 25.98
C VAL A 774 20.23 20.03 26.41
N GLU A 775 20.10 18.71 26.30
CA GLU A 775 18.90 17.94 26.63
C GLU A 775 19.29 16.80 27.59
N ALA A 776 18.66 16.71 28.76
CA ALA A 776 18.75 15.54 29.62
C ALA A 776 17.83 14.47 29.06
N ILE A 777 18.40 13.49 28.35
CA ILE A 777 17.66 12.44 27.65
C ILE A 777 17.46 11.18 28.51
N ALA A 778 18.26 11.05 29.57
CA ALA A 778 18.13 10.02 30.58
C ALA A 778 18.84 10.47 31.86
N LYS A 779 18.56 9.80 32.99
CA LYS A 779 19.19 10.12 34.28
C LYS A 779 20.72 10.14 34.25
N LYS A 780 21.36 9.36 33.37
CA LYS A 780 22.83 9.30 33.22
C LYS A 780 23.35 9.83 31.89
N GLN A 781 22.52 10.51 31.10
CA GLN A 781 22.93 10.98 29.78
C GLN A 781 22.36 12.35 29.44
N ILE A 782 23.23 13.19 28.89
CA ILE A 782 22.82 14.42 28.21
C ILE A 782 23.16 14.32 26.72
N LYS A 783 22.31 14.90 25.89
CA LYS A 783 22.53 15.12 24.46
C LYS A 783 22.85 16.59 24.26
N VAL A 784 23.95 16.88 23.58
CA VAL A 784 24.45 18.22 23.32
C VAL A 784 24.49 18.44 21.82
N THR A 785 23.74 19.43 21.34
CA THR A 785 23.78 19.88 19.95
C THR A 785 24.71 21.09 19.87
N PHE A 786 25.64 21.06 18.93
CA PHE A 786 26.53 22.18 18.62
C PHE A 786 25.98 22.98 17.44
N ASP A 787 26.27 24.28 17.36
CA ASP A 787 25.78 25.17 16.29
C ASP A 787 26.45 24.96 14.90
N GLY A 788 27.19 23.85 14.76
CA GLY A 788 27.92 23.46 13.56
C GLY A 788 28.48 22.05 13.66
N ARG A 789 29.25 21.66 12.65
CA ARG A 789 29.89 20.34 12.56
C ARG A 789 31.23 20.34 13.29
N LEU A 790 31.48 19.30 14.09
CA LEU A 790 32.76 19.02 14.75
C LEU A 790 33.66 18.12 13.88
N SER A 791 34.97 18.32 13.96
CA SER A 791 35.97 17.35 13.49
C SER A 791 36.47 16.47 14.63
N THR A 792 36.57 17.02 15.85
CA THR A 792 37.04 16.32 17.05
C THR A 792 36.30 16.82 18.29
N ILE A 793 36.14 15.95 19.29
CA ILE A 793 35.58 16.33 20.60
C ILE A 793 36.25 15.54 21.74
N THR A 794 36.40 16.22 22.88
CA THR A 794 36.79 15.64 24.17
C THR A 794 35.87 16.13 25.27
N ALA A 795 35.68 15.34 26.32
CA ALA A 795 34.99 15.81 27.54
C ALA A 795 35.84 16.84 28.32
N LYS A 796 37.15 16.89 28.08
CA LYS A 796 38.05 17.83 28.73
C LYS A 796 37.68 19.27 28.37
N GLY A 797 37.54 20.12 29.39
CA GLY A 797 37.15 21.52 29.23
C GLY A 797 35.63 21.75 29.23
N PHE A 798 34.81 20.70 29.28
CA PHE A 798 33.38 20.81 29.57
C PHE A 798 33.13 20.65 31.08
N LYS A 799 32.28 21.50 31.64
CA LYS A 799 31.89 21.47 33.05
C LYS A 799 30.36 21.42 33.13
N LEU A 800 29.80 20.30 33.58
CA LEU A 800 28.40 20.16 33.94
C LEU A 800 28.26 20.36 35.45
N ALA A 801 27.51 21.38 35.88
CA ALA A 801 27.34 21.68 37.30
C ALA A 801 25.93 22.19 37.64
N ASN A 802 25.52 22.04 38.90
CA ASN A 802 24.33 22.71 39.44
C ASN A 802 24.66 24.16 39.87
N GLU A 803 23.66 24.92 40.34
CA GLU A 803 23.86 26.33 40.76
C GLU A 803 24.81 26.46 41.97
N ALA A 804 24.95 25.40 42.77
CA ALA A 804 25.90 25.35 43.88
C ALA A 804 27.35 25.06 43.44
N GLY A 805 27.58 24.82 42.14
CA GLY A 805 28.90 24.54 41.58
C GLY A 805 29.37 23.09 41.73
N GLU A 806 28.49 22.17 42.14
CA GLU A 806 28.80 20.74 42.23
C GLU A 806 28.91 20.15 40.83
N GLN A 807 30.07 19.58 40.50
CA GLN A 807 30.36 19.07 39.16
C GLN A 807 29.99 17.60 38.99
N ILE A 808 29.46 17.28 37.81
CA ILE A 808 29.19 15.91 37.36
C ILE A 808 30.25 15.55 36.31
N ALA A 809 30.93 14.42 36.50
CA ALA A 809 31.92 13.95 35.54
C ALA A 809 31.26 13.59 34.19
N LEU A 810 31.94 13.90 33.09
CA LEU A 810 31.47 13.66 31.73
C LEU A 810 32.41 12.72 30.97
N SER A 811 31.84 11.86 30.14
CA SER A 811 32.58 11.14 29.09
C SER A 811 31.77 11.10 27.79
N VAL A 812 32.45 11.19 26.65
CA VAL A 812 31.79 11.16 25.33
C VAL A 812 31.30 9.73 25.08
N ALA A 813 29.99 9.58 24.87
CA ALA A 813 29.35 8.30 24.58
C ALA A 813 29.23 8.07 23.06
N SER A 814 28.79 9.08 22.32
CA SER A 814 28.63 9.00 20.87
C SER A 814 28.65 10.39 20.23
N VAL A 815 28.96 10.44 18.93
CA VAL A 815 28.92 11.64 18.08
C VAL A 815 28.18 11.28 16.80
N ALA A 816 27.18 12.08 16.46
CA ALA A 816 26.40 11.95 15.24
C ALA A 816 26.22 13.33 14.58
N LEU A 817 25.70 13.35 13.35
CA LEU A 817 25.20 14.56 12.71
C LEU A 817 23.67 14.52 12.68
N ASN A 818 23.03 15.67 12.92
CA ASN A 818 21.61 15.83 12.66
C ASN A 818 21.36 16.20 11.18
N ASP A 819 20.08 16.35 10.81
CA ASP A 819 19.66 16.65 9.44
C ASP A 819 20.14 18.03 8.94
N ASP A 820 20.40 18.97 9.85
CA ASP A 820 20.98 20.28 9.53
C ASP A 820 22.51 20.24 9.32
N GLY A 821 23.13 19.06 9.47
CA GLY A 821 24.58 18.86 9.39
C GLY A 821 25.35 19.32 10.64
N LYS A 822 24.67 19.54 11.76
CA LYS A 822 25.27 19.91 13.04
C LYS A 822 25.65 18.68 13.86
N SER A 823 26.70 18.80 14.67
CA SER A 823 27.11 17.70 15.55
C SER A 823 26.20 17.58 16.77
N VAL A 824 25.74 16.35 17.01
CA VAL A 824 24.99 15.94 18.20
C VAL A 824 25.85 14.94 18.97
N VAL A 825 26.14 15.24 20.22
CA VAL A 825 27.05 14.45 21.07
C VAL A 825 26.33 14.03 22.32
N VAL A 826 26.32 12.73 22.58
CA VAL A 826 25.81 12.19 23.83
C VAL A 826 26.96 12.08 24.82
N PHE A 827 26.80 12.64 26.01
CA PHE A 827 27.72 12.47 27.13
C PHE A 827 27.09 11.53 28.17
N ASN A 828 27.89 10.59 28.68
CA ASN A 828 27.57 9.86 29.89
C ASN A 828 27.92 10.70 31.12
N LEU A 829 27.09 10.59 32.15
CA LEU A 829 27.22 11.29 33.41
C LEU A 829 27.76 10.37 34.51
N GLY A 830 28.66 10.89 35.34
CA GLY A 830 29.17 10.19 36.53
C GLY A 830 28.19 10.11 37.69
N ALA A 831 27.05 10.80 37.63
CA ALA A 831 25.99 10.80 38.65
C ALA A 831 24.61 10.86 37.99
N GLU A 832 23.57 10.42 38.71
CA GLU A 832 22.18 10.45 38.24
C GLU A 832 21.54 11.82 38.42
N LEU A 833 20.94 12.34 37.36
CA LEU A 833 19.93 13.39 37.41
C LEU A 833 18.61 12.81 37.93
N LYS A 834 17.78 13.68 38.49
CA LYS A 834 16.36 13.40 38.72
C LYS A 834 15.58 13.46 37.41
N GLU A 835 14.35 12.96 37.44
CA GLU A 835 13.42 12.95 36.32
C GLU A 835 13.14 14.34 35.76
N ASP A 836 13.13 15.38 36.60
CA ASP A 836 12.99 16.79 36.16
C ASP A 836 14.31 17.44 35.68
N ALA A 837 15.28 16.62 35.23
CA ALA A 837 16.63 17.01 34.82
C ALA A 837 17.46 17.80 35.86
N THR A 838 17.09 17.74 37.14
CA THR A 838 17.82 18.42 38.22
C THR A 838 18.87 17.55 38.90
N TYR A 839 19.83 18.18 39.58
CA TYR A 839 20.85 17.49 40.38
C TYR A 839 21.01 18.11 41.76
N ALA A 840 21.03 17.27 42.80
CA ALA A 840 21.32 17.69 44.18
C ALA A 840 22.14 16.62 44.90
N ASN A 841 23.32 16.98 45.41
CA ASN A 841 24.03 16.15 46.37
C ASN A 841 23.80 16.63 47.83
N LYS A 842 23.39 17.90 48.04
CA LYS A 842 22.99 18.46 49.35
C LYS A 842 21.96 19.60 49.22
N GLU A 843 20.75 19.34 49.73
CA GLU A 843 19.58 20.21 50.01
C GLU A 843 19.05 21.23 48.97
N ALA A 844 19.79 21.69 47.95
CA ALA A 844 19.26 22.54 46.87
C ALA A 844 19.17 21.77 45.54
N VAL A 845 17.98 21.73 44.93
CA VAL A 845 17.67 21.03 43.68
C VAL A 845 17.58 22.05 42.56
N THR A 846 18.52 22.02 41.61
CA THR A 846 18.53 22.97 40.48
C THR A 846 18.83 22.27 39.16
N VAL A 847 18.43 22.91 38.06
CA VAL A 847 18.81 22.51 36.70
C VAL A 847 20.33 22.54 36.56
N VAL A 848 20.88 21.64 35.75
CA VAL A 848 22.32 21.58 35.48
C VAL A 848 22.71 22.44 34.28
N LEU A 849 23.80 23.18 34.42
CA LEU A 849 24.40 24.02 33.38
C LEU A 849 25.65 23.34 32.81
N LEU A 850 25.69 23.14 31.50
CA LEU A 850 26.90 22.73 30.79
C LEU A 850 27.63 23.97 30.30
N SER A 851 28.92 24.10 30.62
CA SER A 851 29.76 25.23 30.23
C SER A 851 31.08 24.78 29.62
N VAL A 852 31.64 25.61 28.74
CA VAL A 852 32.92 25.37 28.06
C VAL A 852 34.01 26.28 28.62
N ASP A 853 35.15 25.68 28.95
CA ASP A 853 36.42 26.33 29.24
C ASP A 853 37.33 26.22 28.01
N GLU A 854 37.30 27.23 27.14
CA GLU A 854 38.00 27.20 25.83
C GLU A 854 39.53 27.07 25.96
N ALA A 855 40.11 27.54 27.06
CA ALA A 855 41.54 27.40 27.34
C ALA A 855 41.95 25.94 27.60
N VAL A 856 40.99 25.09 27.97
CA VAL A 856 41.17 23.69 28.30
C VAL A 856 40.65 22.77 27.19
N ALA A 857 39.58 23.16 26.49
CA ALA A 857 38.91 22.40 25.43
C ALA A 857 39.60 22.45 24.05
N LEU A 858 40.94 22.51 24.03
CA LEU A 858 41.75 22.73 22.81
C LEU A 858 41.58 21.65 21.73
N ASP A 859 41.18 20.44 22.13
CA ASP A 859 40.98 19.29 21.23
C ASP A 859 39.54 19.17 20.73
N THR A 860 38.63 20.05 21.15
CA THR A 860 37.28 20.12 20.59
C THR A 860 37.26 21.18 19.51
N LYS A 861 37.12 20.73 18.26
CA LYS A 861 37.28 21.58 17.07
C LYS A 861 36.12 21.44 16.11
N SER A 862 35.74 22.54 15.47
CA SER A 862 34.85 22.55 14.32
C SER A 862 35.42 21.71 13.16
N TYR A 863 34.62 21.48 12.14
CA TYR A 863 35.01 20.74 10.95
C TYR A 863 36.21 21.36 10.22
N LEU A 864 36.32 22.69 10.18
CA LEU A 864 37.47 23.40 9.59
C LEU A 864 38.62 23.66 10.58
N GLY A 865 38.47 23.24 11.85
CA GLY A 865 39.55 23.23 12.84
C GLY A 865 39.57 24.41 13.81
N ALA A 866 38.55 25.28 13.83
CA ALA A 866 38.39 26.30 14.86
C ALA A 866 38.13 25.66 16.23
N VAL A 867 38.84 26.12 17.26
CA VAL A 867 38.64 25.64 18.64
C VAL A 867 37.29 26.13 19.16
N ILE A 868 36.60 25.29 19.95
CA ILE A 868 35.33 25.64 20.58
C ILE A 868 35.43 26.92 21.40
N SER A 869 34.44 27.79 21.24
CA SER A 869 34.35 29.06 21.97
C SER A 869 33.60 28.89 23.29
N THR A 870 33.91 29.77 24.25
CA THR A 870 33.16 29.88 25.51
C THR A 870 31.66 30.00 25.24
N SER A 871 30.90 29.07 25.81
CA SER A 871 29.44 28.98 25.72
C SER A 871 28.92 28.17 26.91
N SER A 872 27.64 28.35 27.24
CA SER A 872 26.99 27.60 28.30
C SER A 872 25.49 27.49 28.05
N GLU A 873 24.92 26.32 28.29
CA GLU A 873 23.48 26.06 28.13
C GLU A 873 22.95 25.19 29.27
N THR A 874 21.73 25.47 29.72
CA THR A 874 21.03 24.66 30.72
C THR A 874 20.47 23.40 30.08
N ALA A 875 20.58 22.27 30.77
CA ALA A 875 19.96 21.04 30.30
C ALA A 875 18.43 21.15 30.40
N SER A 876 17.77 21.15 29.24
CA SER A 876 16.32 20.99 29.15
C SER A 876 15.92 19.56 29.50
N ASP A 877 14.78 19.41 30.14
CA ASP A 877 14.26 18.11 30.57
C ASP A 877 13.56 17.38 29.41
N VAL A 878 14.12 16.24 29.05
CA VAL A 878 13.58 15.30 28.04
C VAL A 878 13.52 13.88 28.63
N ILE A 879 13.56 13.75 29.96
CA ILE A 879 13.49 12.45 30.61
C ILE A 879 12.02 12.02 30.65
N VAL A 880 11.75 10.77 30.31
CA VAL A 880 10.38 10.25 30.34
C VAL A 880 9.89 10.16 31.79
N PRO A 881 8.69 10.68 32.13
CA PRO A 881 8.16 10.60 33.48
C PRO A 881 7.92 9.16 33.90
N THR A 882 8.36 8.83 35.11
CA THR A 882 8.18 7.48 35.67
C THR A 882 7.37 7.50 36.95
N VAL A 883 6.62 6.40 37.14
CA VAL A 883 5.79 6.19 38.32
C VAL A 883 6.68 5.80 39.50
N ASP A 884 6.58 6.56 40.58
CA ASP A 884 7.19 6.27 41.88
C ASP A 884 6.36 5.24 42.63
N THR A 885 5.11 5.59 42.96
CA THR A 885 4.23 4.74 43.76
C THR A 885 2.80 4.71 43.22
N THR A 886 2.10 3.60 43.50
CA THR A 886 0.67 3.46 43.25
C THR A 886 -0.01 2.95 44.52
N THR A 887 -0.94 3.70 45.07
CA THR A 887 -1.52 3.42 46.40
C THR A 887 -3.04 3.51 46.37
N VAL A 888 -3.71 2.58 47.06
CA VAL A 888 -5.16 2.64 47.30
C VAL A 888 -5.40 3.41 48.59
N MET A 889 -6.09 4.54 48.51
CA MET A 889 -6.32 5.41 49.66
C MET A 889 -7.48 4.90 50.53
N ALA A 890 -7.55 5.32 51.80
CA ALA A 890 -8.59 4.91 52.74
C ALA A 890 -10.02 5.29 52.28
N ASP A 891 -10.15 6.36 51.49
CA ASP A 891 -11.40 6.79 50.88
C ASP A 891 -11.84 5.92 49.68
N GLY A 892 -10.97 5.02 49.20
CA GLY A 892 -11.23 4.11 48.08
C GLY A 892 -10.79 4.63 46.71
N THR A 893 -10.09 5.77 46.65
CA THR A 893 -9.42 6.27 45.44
C THR A 893 -8.07 5.58 45.21
N ILE A 894 -7.53 5.67 44.00
CA ILE A 894 -6.15 5.27 43.70
C ILE A 894 -5.32 6.51 43.40
N GLN A 895 -4.16 6.63 44.05
CA GLN A 895 -3.15 7.64 43.72
C GLN A 895 -2.00 6.99 42.97
N VAL A 896 -1.68 7.53 41.79
CA VAL A 896 -0.47 7.25 41.02
C VAL A 896 0.45 8.44 41.18
N THR A 897 1.55 8.25 41.89
CA THR A 897 2.56 9.28 42.16
C THR A 897 3.73 9.11 41.20
N PHE A 898 4.13 10.18 40.55
CA PHE A 898 5.29 10.24 39.66
C PHE A 898 6.51 10.83 40.38
N PHE A 899 7.71 10.55 39.87
CA PHE A 899 8.93 11.18 40.39
C PHE A 899 9.02 12.68 40.08
N GLU A 900 8.20 13.17 39.16
CA GLU A 900 8.09 14.56 38.75
C GLU A 900 6.63 15.02 38.64
N LYS A 901 6.41 16.29 38.31
CA LYS A 901 5.06 16.87 38.22
C LYS A 901 4.43 16.57 36.85
N ILE A 902 3.13 16.31 36.86
CA ILE A 902 2.33 16.06 35.66
C ILE A 902 1.59 17.33 35.24
N ASP A 903 1.59 17.64 33.95
CA ASP A 903 0.78 18.73 33.41
C ASP A 903 -0.70 18.32 33.39
N ALA A 904 -1.45 18.85 34.34
CA ALA A 904 -2.89 18.59 34.47
C ALA A 904 -3.70 19.04 33.24
N SER A 905 -3.17 19.91 32.38
CA SER A 905 -3.84 20.35 31.15
C SER A 905 -3.89 19.27 30.07
N THR A 906 -3.00 18.28 30.14
CA THR A 906 -2.92 17.17 29.15
C THR A 906 -3.87 16.00 29.43
N LEU A 907 -4.61 16.06 30.53
CA LEU A 907 -5.63 15.05 30.83
C LEU A 907 -6.84 15.18 29.90
N ALA A 908 -7.04 14.17 29.06
CA ALA A 908 -8.23 14.08 28.22
C ALA A 908 -9.53 14.01 29.05
N ALA A 909 -10.66 14.35 28.41
CA ALA A 909 -11.99 14.22 29.01
C ALA A 909 -12.24 12.78 29.52
N LYS A 910 -13.14 12.64 30.51
CA LYS A 910 -13.32 11.47 31.40
C LYS A 910 -13.26 10.06 30.77
N THR A 911 -13.53 9.88 29.48
CA THR A 911 -13.56 8.59 28.78
C THR A 911 -12.34 8.28 27.89
N LEU A 912 -11.36 9.18 27.80
CA LEU A 912 -10.19 9.06 26.89
C LEU A 912 -8.84 9.25 27.61
N ASN A 913 -8.81 9.21 28.94
CA ASN A 913 -7.61 9.51 29.75
C ASN A 913 -6.54 8.40 29.76
N GLY A 914 -6.73 7.30 29.04
CA GLY A 914 -5.76 6.21 28.93
C GLY A 914 -5.63 5.28 30.13
N PHE A 915 -6.30 5.56 31.25
CA PHE A 915 -6.26 4.71 32.44
C PHE A 915 -7.29 3.60 32.43
N SER A 916 -6.89 2.42 32.88
CA SER A 916 -7.77 1.31 33.21
C SER A 916 -7.36 0.64 34.51
N VAL A 917 -8.33 0.00 35.17
CA VAL A 917 -8.14 -0.71 36.44
C VAL A 917 -8.70 -2.11 36.33
N SER A 918 -8.09 -3.07 37.03
CA SER A 918 -8.63 -4.43 37.15
C SER A 918 -9.85 -4.49 38.08
N GLY A 919 -10.81 -5.36 37.78
CA GLY A 919 -11.99 -5.61 38.61
C GLY A 919 -13.25 -4.89 38.11
N ASP A 920 -14.34 -4.99 38.89
CA ASP A 920 -15.68 -4.56 38.45
C ASP A 920 -15.98 -3.06 38.69
N VAL A 921 -15.07 -2.34 39.36
CA VAL A 921 -15.26 -0.92 39.72
C VAL A 921 -14.69 -0.04 38.62
N LYS A 922 -15.53 0.81 38.03
CA LYS A 922 -15.15 1.73 36.95
C LYS A 922 -14.54 3.03 37.49
N ILE A 923 -13.67 3.64 36.70
CA ILE A 923 -13.15 5.00 36.95
C ILE A 923 -14.21 6.03 36.56
N LYS A 924 -14.62 6.89 37.51
CA LYS A 924 -15.54 8.02 37.31
C LYS A 924 -14.82 9.28 36.85
N SER A 925 -13.65 9.55 37.41
CA SER A 925 -12.85 10.74 37.09
C SER A 925 -11.38 10.50 37.36
N VAL A 926 -10.57 11.20 36.57
CA VAL A 926 -9.12 11.29 36.74
C VAL A 926 -8.79 12.77 36.95
N GLY A 927 -8.02 13.08 37.98
CA GLY A 927 -7.51 14.43 38.22
C GLY A 927 -6.02 14.38 38.52
N ALA A 928 -5.28 15.42 38.16
CA ALA A 928 -3.88 15.56 38.55
C ALA A 928 -3.67 16.78 39.44
N SER A 929 -2.73 16.64 40.37
CA SER A 929 -2.22 17.73 41.19
C SER A 929 -0.75 17.48 41.51
N GLY A 930 0.12 18.34 40.98
CA GLY A 930 1.56 18.18 41.12
C GLY A 930 2.02 16.83 40.56
N LYS A 931 2.62 15.99 41.42
CA LYS A 931 3.14 14.67 41.04
C LYS A 931 2.10 13.55 41.05
N VAL A 932 0.86 13.84 41.44
CA VAL A 932 -0.13 12.81 41.77
C VAL A 932 -1.28 12.85 40.77
N ILE A 933 -1.57 11.70 40.15
CA ILE A 933 -2.81 11.43 39.45
C ILE A 933 -3.74 10.64 40.37
N THR A 934 -4.95 11.15 40.58
CA THR A 934 -5.99 10.52 41.40
C THR A 934 -7.08 9.91 40.52
N LEU A 935 -7.26 8.60 40.61
CA LEU A 935 -8.36 7.86 39.99
C LEU A 935 -9.50 7.74 41.00
N THR A 936 -10.68 8.26 40.65
CA THR A 936 -11.88 8.22 41.50
C THR A 936 -12.82 7.12 41.02
N PRO A 937 -13.33 6.23 41.88
CA PRO A 937 -14.30 5.21 41.50
C PRO A 937 -15.70 5.79 41.22
N GLU A 938 -16.57 4.98 40.62
CA GLU A 938 -18.00 5.28 40.50
C GLU A 938 -18.71 5.47 41.86
N ASP A 939 -19.79 6.25 41.86
CA ASP A 939 -20.44 6.72 43.09
C ASP A 939 -20.85 5.56 44.01
N GLY A 940 -20.46 5.66 45.28
CA GLY A 940 -20.76 4.65 46.31
C GLY A 940 -19.89 3.39 46.27
N LYS A 941 -18.89 3.30 45.38
CA LYS A 941 -17.93 2.19 45.33
C LYS A 941 -16.52 2.61 45.76
N LYS A 942 -15.67 1.61 46.02
CA LYS A 942 -14.23 1.76 46.32
C LYS A 942 -13.44 0.77 45.47
N PHE A 943 -12.26 1.14 45.01
CA PHE A 943 -11.33 0.17 44.43
C PHE A 943 -10.89 -0.85 45.50
N SER A 944 -10.53 -2.07 45.08
CA SER A 944 -10.05 -3.10 46.00
C SER A 944 -8.70 -2.72 46.60
N ASP A 945 -8.43 -3.22 47.81
CA ASP A 945 -7.16 -2.99 48.54
C ASP A 945 -5.92 -3.44 47.75
N SER A 946 -6.10 -4.24 46.69
CA SER A 946 -5.12 -4.46 45.62
C SER A 946 -5.81 -4.32 44.26
N THR A 947 -5.33 -3.42 43.41
CA THR A 947 -5.89 -3.13 42.08
C THR A 947 -4.77 -2.91 41.06
N VAL A 948 -4.78 -3.61 39.94
CA VAL A 948 -3.86 -3.34 38.82
C VAL A 948 -4.33 -2.10 38.08
N VAL A 949 -3.43 -1.13 37.90
CA VAL A 949 -3.63 0.09 37.13
C VAL A 949 -2.79 0.00 35.87
N LYS A 950 -3.41 0.24 34.72
CA LYS A 950 -2.71 0.35 33.43
C LYS A 950 -2.92 1.73 32.85
N TYR A 951 -1.90 2.24 32.17
CA TYR A 951 -1.98 3.47 31.39
C TYR A 951 -1.52 3.23 29.96
N ASN A 952 -2.25 3.79 29.00
CA ASN A 952 -1.94 3.78 27.57
C ASN A 952 -1.52 5.19 27.11
N SER A 953 -0.28 5.31 26.67
CA SER A 953 0.40 6.52 26.21
C SER A 953 -0.24 7.19 24.99
N VAL A 954 -1.12 6.51 24.24
CA VAL A 954 -1.95 7.12 23.19
C VAL A 954 -2.83 8.24 23.76
N ALA A 955 -3.17 8.19 25.04
CA ALA A 955 -3.93 9.24 25.71
C ALA A 955 -3.15 10.57 25.88
N GLY A 956 -1.83 10.54 25.72
CA GLY A 956 -1.03 11.76 25.55
C GLY A 956 -0.77 12.59 26.81
N ILE A 957 -0.85 12.02 28.01
CA ILE A 957 -0.46 12.71 29.25
C ILE A 957 1.03 13.05 29.22
N THR A 958 1.39 14.27 29.65
CA THR A 958 2.77 14.73 29.75
C THR A 958 3.12 15.27 31.15
N ASP A 959 4.41 15.41 31.43
CA ASP A 959 4.91 16.28 32.50
C ASP A 959 4.76 17.78 32.15
N GLU A 960 5.22 18.66 33.05
CA GLU A 960 5.27 20.12 32.85
C GLU A 960 6.26 20.55 31.74
N SER A 961 7.21 19.69 31.36
CA SER A 961 8.19 19.89 30.29
C SER A 961 7.66 19.45 28.90
N GLY A 962 6.51 18.76 28.86
CA GLY A 962 5.89 18.22 27.65
C GLY A 962 6.33 16.79 27.27
N ASN A 963 7.07 16.09 28.13
CA ASN A 963 7.48 14.70 27.86
C ASN A 963 6.33 13.74 28.16
N LYS A 964 6.05 12.85 27.20
CA LYS A 964 4.92 11.91 27.30
C LYS A 964 5.21 10.79 28.29
N VAL A 965 4.22 10.51 29.14
CA VAL A 965 4.24 9.33 30.01
C VAL A 965 4.17 8.06 29.15
N ALA A 966 5.05 7.10 29.42
CA ALA A 966 5.06 5.80 28.75
C ALA A 966 3.97 4.86 29.28
N ASP A 967 3.63 3.83 28.50
CA ASP A 967 2.75 2.75 28.96
C ASP A 967 3.29 2.12 30.24
N PHE A 968 2.40 1.85 31.19
CA PHE A 968 2.78 1.13 32.40
C PHE A 968 1.65 0.28 32.93
N GLU A 969 2.04 -0.73 33.71
CA GLU A 969 1.17 -1.58 34.51
C GLU A 969 1.74 -1.69 35.91
N LYS A 970 0.98 -1.24 36.92
CA LYS A 970 1.40 -1.23 38.32
C LYS A 970 0.26 -1.71 39.21
N THR A 971 0.60 -2.48 40.25
CA THR A 971 -0.40 -2.90 41.24
C THR A 971 -0.47 -1.87 42.36
N ALA A 972 -1.58 -1.13 42.43
CA ALA A 972 -1.91 -0.29 43.57
C ALA A 972 -2.25 -1.16 44.78
N LYS A 973 -1.65 -0.86 45.94
CA LYS A 973 -1.92 -1.52 47.21
C LYS A 973 -2.26 -0.47 48.28
N LYS A 974 -3.07 -0.86 49.25
CA LYS A 974 -3.47 0.00 50.36
C LYS A 974 -2.38 0.19 51.41
#